data_AF-K6U0X7-F1
#
_entry.id   AF-K6U0X7-F1
#
_cell.length_a   1.000
_cell.length_b   1.000
_cell.length_c   1.000
_cell.angle_alpha   90.00
_cell.angle_beta   90.00
_cell.angle_gamma   90.00
#
_symmetry.space_group_name_H-M   'P 1'
#
loop_
_entity.id
_entity.type
_entity.pdbx_description
1 polymer ?
#
loop_
_entity_poly.entity_id
_entity_poly.type
_entity_poly.pdbx_seq_one_letter_code
_entity_poly.pdbx_strand_id
1 'polypeptide(L)'
;MKPKNEKSLNMFLLDYYKIAFSDLHKKLDTMTKPCDYHPIRNSFWNTIPSGNYTPDEGTNFMHDYLDCLETEISKIISKNSIAYWIHLLRRIACTLSHCGDDRDRSSTLQIVRSTFEASIQKYGTLEPCNRIGFSGELEIDDILSGFFKKENSEQVIESIILDPELNLPDYERIELKKVLKDEVQQVIDFIQESPQLVLTNFGLNELKEFYELENLIFEVWRSYANLRGFFKGASCIVEHNPGDVFEDRDDFLEVSINIFDDRSDFDFTTPFTAKGTFYPLKDKNNHSITVIPIYNVTKINTKSIIESYSKTYSDVDLHITSDIVSNFIWIPINMYSYYKSNLNYSKAFEKVNKVNFESVMIVFTILLYHVMANWKDPAFMFKCWQRSYEGPYKKEDIFDILQNDLSSCIKYFGLSEESIDLEKGFNYWALTEEKRKNIGLSYPGPHSIFLPYGKDRYFIDYAWMNQRLFDLFWNCKVSDENFKGTALETFIQGQQELALPTKEYKSVNGDKKQIDASFERNDVLLIIECKSNNRSIGFYKGTKNSLVFRKKRYDEAINQIDEKAEWLIKESKGTNFDISKFRKIIPIVITPFVEYIPYNERKYWISDKIPRILTPSELIGLIKKEELWESEENALQIDK
;
A
#
# COMPACT_ATOMS: atom_id res chain seq x y z
N MET A 1 -24.25 -38.00 -11.78
CA MET A 1 -23.22 -37.53 -12.72
C MET A 1 -22.22 -36.72 -11.92
N LYS A 2 -20.98 -37.19 -11.76
CA LYS A 2 -19.90 -36.37 -11.19
C LYS A 2 -19.61 -35.22 -12.18
N PRO A 3 -19.42 -33.97 -11.72
CA PRO A 3 -19.15 -32.87 -12.63
C PRO A 3 -17.80 -33.11 -13.33
N LYS A 4 -17.81 -33.02 -14.67
CA LYS A 4 -16.64 -33.21 -15.55
C LYS A 4 -15.51 -32.16 -15.36
N ASN A 5 -15.62 -31.28 -14.36
CA ASN A 5 -14.76 -30.10 -14.18
C ASN A 5 -13.78 -30.18 -13.00
N GLU A 6 -13.69 -31.29 -12.25
CA GLU A 6 -12.65 -31.44 -11.21
C GLU A 6 -11.22 -31.37 -11.78
N LYS A 7 -11.04 -31.63 -13.09
CA LYS A 7 -9.73 -31.66 -13.76
C LYS A 7 -9.11 -30.26 -13.96
N SER A 8 -9.87 -29.16 -13.82
CA SER A 8 -9.34 -27.81 -14.11
C SER A 8 -8.63 -27.15 -12.92
N LEU A 9 -9.05 -27.38 -11.67
CA LEU A 9 -8.50 -26.63 -10.52
C LEU A 9 -7.09 -27.07 -10.08
N ASN A 10 -6.82 -28.39 -10.03
CA ASN A 10 -5.48 -28.88 -9.68
C ASN A 10 -4.42 -28.32 -10.64
N MET A 11 -4.76 -28.18 -11.93
CA MET A 11 -3.89 -27.63 -12.96
C MET A 11 -3.52 -26.16 -12.71
N PHE A 12 -4.41 -25.36 -12.11
CA PHE A 12 -4.14 -23.95 -11.80
C PHE A 12 -3.25 -23.75 -10.57
N LEU A 13 -3.12 -24.78 -9.73
CA LEU A 13 -2.18 -24.78 -8.61
C LEU A 13 -0.79 -25.30 -9.01
N LEU A 14 -0.60 -25.84 -10.22
CA LEU A 14 0.68 -26.34 -10.73
C LEU A 14 1.57 -25.21 -11.23
N ASP A 15 2.04 -24.39 -10.30
CA ASP A 15 3.01 -23.36 -10.59
C ASP A 15 4.41 -23.97 -10.73
N TYR A 16 5.06 -23.73 -11.87
CA TYR A 16 6.32 -24.40 -12.24
C TYR A 16 7.45 -24.28 -11.22
N TYR A 17 7.42 -23.25 -10.38
CA TYR A 17 8.48 -22.96 -9.42
C TYR A 17 8.25 -23.60 -8.05
N LYS A 18 7.04 -24.09 -7.72
CA LYS A 18 6.68 -24.45 -6.33
C LYS A 18 7.62 -25.47 -5.70
N ILE A 19 7.80 -26.61 -6.35
CA ILE A 19 8.66 -27.70 -5.83
C ILE A 19 10.12 -27.24 -5.78
N ALA A 20 10.60 -26.63 -6.86
CA ALA A 20 11.96 -26.13 -6.94
C ALA A 20 12.26 -25.08 -5.86
N PHE A 21 11.37 -24.10 -5.67
CA PHE A 21 11.55 -23.05 -4.67
C PHE A 21 11.51 -23.64 -3.26
N SER A 22 10.60 -24.59 -2.97
CA SER A 22 10.56 -25.25 -1.66
C SER A 22 11.91 -25.89 -1.31
N ASP A 23 12.53 -26.61 -2.24
CA ASP A 23 13.86 -27.20 -2.05
C ASP A 23 14.97 -26.14 -1.93
N LEU A 24 14.93 -25.07 -2.74
CA LEU A 24 15.91 -23.99 -2.66
C LEU A 24 15.86 -23.25 -1.32
N HIS A 25 14.66 -22.96 -0.78
CA HIS A 25 14.51 -22.30 0.53
C HIS A 25 15.02 -23.22 1.65
N LYS A 26 14.66 -24.51 1.63
CA LYS A 26 15.17 -25.49 2.59
C LYS A 26 16.71 -25.55 2.56
N LYS A 27 17.32 -25.55 1.38
CA LYS A 27 18.78 -25.50 1.23
C LYS A 27 19.35 -24.20 1.79
N LEU A 28 18.72 -23.06 1.51
CA LEU A 28 19.16 -21.77 2.03
C LEU A 28 19.15 -21.73 3.56
N ASP A 29 18.08 -22.22 4.20
CA ASP A 29 17.93 -22.29 5.65
C ASP A 29 19.05 -23.10 6.33
N THR A 30 19.61 -24.10 5.65
CA THR A 30 20.75 -24.88 6.15
C THR A 30 22.11 -24.19 6.00
N MET A 31 22.24 -23.25 5.05
CA MET A 31 23.53 -22.64 4.68
C MET A 31 23.77 -21.28 5.32
N THR A 32 22.71 -20.49 5.48
CA THR A 32 22.80 -19.15 6.04
C THR A 32 22.26 -19.15 7.45
N LYS A 33 22.97 -18.52 8.40
CA LYS A 33 22.27 -17.94 9.55
C LYS A 33 21.35 -16.89 8.96
N PRO A 34 20.02 -17.00 9.12
CA PRO A 34 19.10 -16.08 8.48
C PRO A 34 19.47 -14.62 8.82
N CYS A 35 19.91 -14.37 10.05
CA CYS A 35 19.94 -13.05 10.67
C CYS A 35 21.20 -12.19 10.50
N ASP A 36 22.08 -12.45 9.54
CA ASP A 36 23.28 -11.61 9.39
C ASP A 36 22.96 -10.34 8.57
N TYR A 37 23.22 -9.16 9.16
CA TYR A 37 23.10 -7.88 8.46
C TYR A 37 23.97 -7.85 7.20
N HIS A 38 23.53 -7.12 6.17
CA HIS A 38 24.34 -6.95 4.96
C HIS A 38 25.71 -6.34 5.31
N PRO A 39 26.84 -6.86 4.77
CA PRO A 39 28.20 -6.42 5.13
C PRO A 39 28.45 -4.90 5.00
N ILE A 40 27.71 -4.23 4.10
CA ILE A 40 27.78 -2.77 3.92
C ILE A 40 27.48 -2.00 5.21
N ARG A 41 26.62 -2.54 6.08
CA ARG A 41 26.26 -1.95 7.37
C ARG A 41 27.49 -1.77 8.23
N ASN A 42 28.19 -2.88 8.50
CA ASN A 42 29.40 -2.88 9.31
C ASN A 42 30.51 -2.07 8.63
N SER A 43 30.62 -2.17 7.29
CA SER A 43 31.62 -1.41 6.54
C SER A 43 31.43 0.10 6.68
N PHE A 44 30.19 0.59 6.73
CA PHE A 44 29.89 2.01 6.87
C PHE A 44 30.01 2.46 8.33
N TRP A 45 29.27 1.82 9.25
CA TRP A 45 29.16 2.30 10.64
C TRP A 45 30.46 2.17 11.44
N ASN A 46 31.36 1.26 11.08
CA ASN A 46 32.70 1.19 11.69
C ASN A 46 33.61 2.38 11.33
N THR A 47 33.24 3.20 10.34
CA THR A 47 33.99 4.43 10.01
C THR A 47 33.63 5.62 10.91
N ILE A 48 32.49 5.54 11.58
CA ILE A 48 32.00 6.57 12.50
C ILE A 48 32.34 6.10 13.92
N PRO A 49 33.02 6.89 14.77
CA PRO A 49 33.32 6.48 16.15
C PRO A 49 32.08 6.04 16.93
N SER A 50 32.20 5.09 17.85
CA SER A 50 31.08 4.80 18.75
C SER A 50 30.83 6.00 19.68
N GLY A 51 29.56 6.33 19.91
CA GLY A 51 29.20 7.48 20.73
C GLY A 51 27.74 7.90 20.58
N ASN A 52 27.38 8.96 21.30
CA ASN A 52 26.09 9.63 21.22
C ASN A 52 26.27 10.93 20.42
N TYR A 53 25.43 11.10 19.40
CA TYR A 53 25.46 12.17 18.43
C TYR A 53 24.17 12.97 18.46
N THR A 54 24.27 14.25 18.12
CA THR A 54 23.08 15.10 17.99
C THR A 54 22.16 14.60 16.86
N PRO A 55 20.85 14.93 16.91
CA PRO A 55 19.92 14.54 15.85
C PRO A 55 20.35 15.02 14.44
N ASP A 56 20.99 16.19 14.35
CA ASP A 56 21.46 16.75 13.08
C ASP A 56 22.69 15.97 12.55
N GLU A 57 23.62 15.56 13.41
CA GLU A 57 24.73 14.68 13.03
C GLU A 57 24.24 13.29 12.61
N GLY A 58 23.33 12.70 13.38
CA GLY A 58 22.70 11.42 13.04
C GLY A 58 21.96 11.46 11.70
N THR A 59 21.29 12.57 11.41
CA THR A 59 20.65 12.81 10.11
C THR A 59 21.66 12.78 8.95
N ASN A 60 22.81 13.44 9.11
CA ASN A 60 23.85 13.46 8.08
C ASN A 60 24.43 12.05 7.85
N PHE A 61 24.80 11.34 8.93
CA PHE A 61 25.32 9.98 8.82
C PHE A 61 24.33 9.03 8.14
N MET A 62 23.04 9.18 8.44
CA MET A 62 22.01 8.33 7.85
C MET A 62 21.79 8.62 6.36
N HIS A 63 21.92 9.88 5.93
CA HIS A 63 21.89 10.21 4.50
C HIS A 63 23.10 9.62 3.76
N ASP A 64 24.29 9.74 4.32
CA ASP A 64 25.50 9.13 3.73
C ASP A 64 25.38 7.59 3.64
N TYR A 65 24.78 6.96 4.66
CA TYR A 65 24.53 5.52 4.67
C TYR A 65 23.50 5.12 3.60
N LEU A 66 22.41 5.88 3.46
CA LEU A 66 21.39 5.67 2.44
C LEU A 66 21.97 5.74 1.02
N ASP A 67 22.91 6.64 0.76
CA ASP A 67 23.61 6.73 -0.54
C ASP A 67 24.47 5.49 -0.81
N CYS A 68 25.12 4.94 0.23
CA CYS A 68 25.85 3.68 0.13
C CYS A 68 24.91 2.49 -0.17
N LEU A 69 23.77 2.41 0.53
CA LEU A 69 22.75 1.38 0.30
C LEU A 69 22.19 1.46 -1.12
N GLU A 70 21.81 2.65 -1.59
CA GLU A 70 21.25 2.86 -2.94
C GLU A 70 22.27 2.47 -4.03
N THR A 71 23.55 2.74 -3.79
CA THR A 71 24.65 2.31 -4.68
C THR A 71 24.76 0.78 -4.77
N GLU A 72 24.73 0.07 -3.64
CA GLU A 72 24.78 -1.41 -3.63
C GLU A 72 23.52 -2.03 -4.26
N ILE A 73 22.34 -1.51 -3.94
CA ILE A 73 21.07 -1.92 -4.56
C ILE A 73 21.14 -1.77 -6.08
N SER A 74 21.65 -0.63 -6.57
CA SER A 74 21.79 -0.36 -8.00
C SER A 74 22.71 -1.39 -8.69
N LYS A 75 23.85 -1.73 -8.06
CA LYS A 75 24.79 -2.74 -8.58
C LYS A 75 24.17 -4.12 -8.75
N ILE A 76 23.28 -4.52 -7.84
CA ILE A 76 22.61 -5.83 -7.91
C ILE A 76 21.51 -5.81 -8.97
N ILE A 77 20.59 -4.83 -8.88
CA ILE A 77 19.39 -4.80 -9.72
C ILE A 77 19.74 -4.60 -11.20
N SER A 78 20.72 -3.75 -11.51
CA SER A 78 21.10 -3.41 -12.89
C SER A 78 21.66 -4.57 -13.71
N LYS A 79 21.98 -5.72 -13.08
CA LYS A 79 22.44 -6.92 -13.78
C LYS A 79 21.35 -7.60 -14.59
N ASN A 80 20.08 -7.39 -14.22
CA ASN A 80 18.94 -8.12 -14.79
C ASN A 80 17.81 -7.18 -15.20
N SER A 81 16.89 -7.73 -16.00
CA SER A 81 15.74 -6.97 -16.50
C SER A 81 14.70 -6.71 -15.43
N ILE A 82 13.92 -5.63 -15.62
CA ILE A 82 12.72 -5.36 -14.82
C ILE A 82 11.79 -6.58 -14.81
N ALA A 83 11.64 -7.24 -15.97
CA ALA A 83 10.84 -8.43 -16.13
C ALA A 83 11.28 -9.57 -15.19
N TYR A 84 12.59 -9.84 -15.11
CA TYR A 84 13.13 -10.87 -14.22
C TYR A 84 12.78 -10.57 -12.76
N TRP A 85 13.07 -9.35 -12.30
CA TRP A 85 12.88 -8.99 -10.91
C TRP A 85 11.41 -8.97 -10.49
N ILE A 86 10.52 -8.36 -11.29
CA ILE A 86 9.08 -8.38 -10.99
C ILE A 86 8.56 -9.81 -11.02
N HIS A 87 8.93 -10.61 -12.03
CA HIS A 87 8.48 -11.99 -12.14
C HIS A 87 8.90 -12.85 -10.95
N LEU A 88 10.14 -12.68 -10.47
CA LEU A 88 10.68 -13.35 -9.28
C LEU A 88 9.97 -12.87 -8.01
N LEU A 89 9.90 -11.56 -7.80
CA LEU A 89 9.30 -10.96 -6.59
C LEU A 89 7.85 -11.42 -6.36
N ARG A 90 7.09 -11.61 -7.45
CA ARG A 90 5.68 -12.05 -7.42
C ARG A 90 5.50 -13.54 -7.10
N ARG A 91 6.59 -14.33 -7.09
CA ARG A 91 6.61 -15.77 -6.74
C ARG A 91 7.12 -16.02 -5.33
N ILE A 92 7.69 -15.00 -4.69
CA ILE A 92 8.01 -15.02 -3.28
C ILE A 92 6.79 -14.50 -2.51
N ALA A 93 6.46 -15.19 -1.41
CA ALA A 93 5.37 -14.77 -0.55
C ALA A 93 5.59 -13.34 -0.04
N CYS A 94 4.50 -12.62 0.26
CA CYS A 94 4.56 -11.29 0.88
C CYS A 94 4.98 -11.43 2.36
N THR A 95 6.27 -11.72 2.56
CA THR A 95 6.94 -11.83 3.86
C THR A 95 8.32 -11.19 3.73
N LEU A 96 8.97 -10.94 4.87
CA LEU A 96 10.40 -10.67 4.92
C LEU A 96 11.10 -11.90 5.49
N SER A 97 12.35 -12.14 5.10
CA SER A 97 13.24 -13.09 5.76
C SER A 97 13.31 -12.81 7.28
N HIS A 98 13.51 -13.86 8.10
CA HIS A 98 13.27 -13.92 9.56
C HIS A 98 14.13 -13.01 10.49
N CYS A 99 14.56 -11.82 10.05
CA CYS A 99 15.78 -11.20 10.55
C CYS A 99 15.61 -9.76 11.04
N GLY A 100 15.25 -9.56 12.30
CA GLY A 100 15.22 -8.23 12.94
C GLY A 100 13.81 -7.77 13.33
N ASP A 101 13.78 -6.77 14.21
CA ASP A 101 12.54 -6.24 14.79
C ASP A 101 11.63 -5.62 13.71
N ASP A 102 10.32 -5.63 13.97
CA ASP A 102 9.26 -5.03 13.14
C ASP A 102 9.03 -5.62 11.73
N ARG A 103 9.72 -6.71 11.36
CA ARG A 103 9.53 -7.37 10.06
C ARG A 103 8.16 -8.01 9.85
N ASP A 104 7.48 -8.36 10.93
CA ASP A 104 6.11 -8.89 10.89
C ASP A 104 5.03 -7.79 10.85
N ARG A 105 5.40 -6.50 11.01
CA ARG A 105 4.44 -5.40 10.90
C ARG A 105 4.03 -5.23 9.43
N SER A 106 2.73 -5.21 9.19
CA SER A 106 2.14 -5.05 7.86
C SER A 106 2.58 -3.75 7.17
N SER A 107 2.70 -2.65 7.92
CA SER A 107 3.17 -1.35 7.43
C SER A 107 4.64 -1.38 6.98
N THR A 108 5.52 -2.04 7.74
CA THR A 108 6.93 -2.27 7.39
C THR A 108 7.03 -3.05 6.08
N LEU A 109 6.33 -4.19 6.01
CA LEU A 109 6.32 -5.04 4.83
C LEU A 109 5.82 -4.31 3.58
N GLN A 110 4.76 -3.50 3.71
CA GLN A 110 4.24 -2.68 2.60
C GLN A 110 5.31 -1.71 2.07
N ILE A 111 5.98 -0.98 2.98
CA ILE A 111 6.99 0.01 2.58
C ILE A 111 8.20 -0.69 1.97
N VAL A 112 8.68 -1.79 2.55
CA VAL A 112 9.80 -2.57 2.01
C VAL A 112 9.47 -3.08 0.61
N ARG A 113 8.28 -3.65 0.38
CA ARG A 113 7.85 -4.10 -0.95
C ARG A 113 7.76 -2.95 -1.95
N SER A 114 7.24 -1.81 -1.53
CA SER A 114 7.17 -0.61 -2.36
C SER A 114 8.57 -0.12 -2.75
N THR A 115 9.49 -0.06 -1.80
CA THR A 115 10.89 0.34 -2.04
C THR A 115 11.62 -0.65 -2.93
N PHE A 116 11.38 -1.95 -2.75
CA PHE A 116 11.93 -2.99 -3.63
C PHE A 116 11.47 -2.75 -5.07
N GLU A 117 10.18 -2.61 -5.32
CA GLU A 117 9.69 -2.40 -6.69
C GLU A 117 10.09 -1.05 -7.29
N ALA A 118 10.15 0.00 -6.47
CA ALA A 118 10.66 1.30 -6.89
C ALA A 118 12.11 1.17 -7.36
N SER A 119 12.93 0.42 -6.61
CA SER A 119 14.32 0.15 -7.00
C SER A 119 14.43 -0.69 -8.27
N ILE A 120 13.52 -1.65 -8.48
CA ILE A 120 13.45 -2.43 -9.73
C ILE A 120 13.13 -1.52 -10.91
N GLN A 121 12.08 -0.70 -10.83
CA GLN A 121 11.72 0.23 -11.90
C GLN A 121 12.83 1.26 -12.15
N LYS A 122 13.52 1.69 -11.09
CA LYS A 122 14.62 2.66 -11.20
C LYS A 122 15.86 2.05 -11.88
N TYR A 123 16.34 0.90 -11.43
CA TYR A 123 17.66 0.37 -11.84
C TYR A 123 17.63 -0.83 -12.78
N GLY A 124 16.52 -1.56 -12.89
CA GLY A 124 16.43 -2.76 -13.73
C GLY A 124 16.60 -2.42 -15.21
N THR A 125 17.15 -3.34 -15.99
CA THR A 125 17.30 -3.11 -17.44
C THR A 125 15.93 -3.19 -18.14
N LEU A 126 15.69 -2.32 -19.12
CA LEU A 126 14.49 -2.40 -19.96
C LEU A 126 14.60 -3.53 -21.00
N GLU A 127 15.83 -3.85 -21.39
CA GLU A 127 16.11 -4.95 -22.31
C GLU A 127 15.91 -6.31 -21.64
N PRO A 128 15.44 -7.32 -22.40
CA PRO A 128 15.39 -8.70 -21.95
C PRO A 128 16.76 -9.19 -21.46
N CYS A 129 16.75 -10.06 -20.45
CA CYS A 129 17.95 -10.74 -19.97
C CYS A 129 17.78 -12.25 -20.13
N ASN A 130 18.88 -13.01 -20.02
CA ASN A 130 18.88 -14.47 -20.16
C ASN A 130 18.43 -15.21 -18.89
N ARG A 131 17.87 -14.53 -17.88
CA ARG A 131 17.33 -15.12 -16.65
C ARG A 131 15.81 -15.33 -16.67
N ILE A 132 15.15 -14.88 -17.73
CA ILE A 132 13.71 -15.01 -17.92
C ILE A 132 13.40 -15.19 -19.40
N GLY A 133 12.44 -16.05 -19.75
CA GLY A 133 12.07 -16.29 -21.14
C GLY A 133 10.72 -16.97 -21.28
N PHE A 134 10.20 -17.05 -22.49
CA PHE A 134 8.98 -17.80 -22.79
C PHE A 134 9.30 -19.27 -22.92
N SER A 135 8.54 -20.13 -22.24
CA SER A 135 8.79 -21.57 -22.25
C SER A 135 8.65 -22.22 -23.64
N GLY A 136 7.86 -21.64 -24.54
CA GLY A 136 7.79 -22.09 -25.94
C GLY A 136 9.04 -21.79 -26.78
N GLU A 137 9.97 -21.00 -26.25
CA GLU A 137 11.23 -20.62 -26.90
C GLU A 137 12.46 -21.22 -26.19
N LEU A 138 12.24 -22.05 -25.17
CA LEU A 138 13.27 -22.61 -24.30
C LEU A 138 13.21 -24.12 -24.32
N GLU A 139 14.36 -24.77 -24.16
CA GLU A 139 14.37 -26.18 -23.82
C GLU A 139 13.93 -26.35 -22.36
N ILE A 140 13.21 -27.42 -22.05
CA ILE A 140 12.73 -27.69 -20.68
C ILE A 140 13.90 -27.74 -19.67
N ASP A 141 15.06 -28.17 -20.16
CA ASP A 141 16.33 -28.30 -19.45
C ASP A 141 17.00 -26.96 -19.10
N ASP A 142 16.53 -25.85 -19.69
CA ASP A 142 17.04 -24.50 -19.40
C ASP A 142 16.22 -23.79 -18.31
N ILE A 143 15.08 -24.35 -17.90
CA ILE A 143 14.19 -23.77 -16.90
C ILE A 143 14.68 -24.11 -15.49
N LEU A 144 14.73 -23.10 -14.61
CA LEU A 144 15.18 -23.21 -13.21
C LEU A 144 16.53 -23.94 -13.07
N SER A 145 17.51 -23.54 -13.88
CA SER A 145 18.85 -24.13 -13.93
C SER A 145 18.83 -25.64 -14.18
N GLY A 146 17.86 -26.10 -14.98
CA GLY A 146 17.67 -27.50 -15.34
C GLY A 146 17.01 -28.33 -14.25
N PHE A 147 16.21 -27.72 -13.37
CA PHE A 147 15.42 -28.44 -12.37
C PHE A 147 14.60 -29.59 -12.98
N PHE A 148 14.00 -29.35 -14.14
CA PHE A 148 13.14 -30.32 -14.82
C PHE A 148 13.90 -31.46 -15.52
N LYS A 149 15.24 -31.45 -15.50
CA LYS A 149 16.00 -32.65 -15.86
C LYS A 149 15.59 -33.78 -14.94
N LYS A 150 15.36 -34.96 -15.52
CA LYS A 150 14.90 -36.14 -14.76
C LYS A 150 15.76 -36.40 -13.53
N GLU A 151 17.08 -36.36 -13.68
CA GLU A 151 18.02 -36.59 -12.58
C GLU A 151 17.90 -35.54 -11.46
N ASN A 152 17.72 -34.27 -11.81
CA ASN A 152 17.64 -33.17 -10.84
C ASN A 152 16.31 -33.17 -10.09
N SER A 153 15.19 -33.29 -10.81
CA SER A 153 13.86 -33.39 -10.22
C SER A 153 13.73 -34.63 -9.33
N GLU A 154 14.28 -35.78 -9.73
CA GLU A 154 14.31 -36.97 -8.89
C GLU A 154 15.12 -36.74 -7.61
N GLN A 155 16.29 -36.09 -7.68
CA GLN A 155 17.07 -35.74 -6.49
C GLN A 155 16.32 -34.83 -5.51
N VAL A 156 15.59 -33.84 -6.02
CA VAL A 156 14.78 -32.95 -5.19
C VAL A 156 13.58 -33.68 -4.56
N ILE A 157 12.90 -34.53 -5.32
CA ILE A 157 11.82 -35.35 -4.75
C ILE A 157 12.37 -36.25 -3.63
N GLU A 158 13.53 -36.88 -3.82
CA GLU A 158 14.16 -37.68 -2.76
C GLU A 158 14.54 -36.83 -1.55
N SER A 159 15.03 -35.59 -1.74
CA SER A 159 15.38 -34.69 -0.62
C SER A 159 14.17 -34.30 0.23
N ILE A 160 13.00 -34.16 -0.39
CA ILE A 160 11.72 -33.92 0.27
C ILE A 160 11.26 -35.18 1.01
N ILE A 161 11.29 -36.34 0.33
CA ILE A 161 10.84 -37.62 0.91
C ILE A 161 11.70 -38.07 2.08
N LEU A 162 13.00 -37.73 2.09
CA LEU A 162 13.92 -38.05 3.17
C LEU A 162 13.99 -36.98 4.26
N ASP A 163 13.14 -35.94 4.19
CA ASP A 163 13.08 -34.92 5.22
C ASP A 163 12.73 -35.53 6.59
N PRO A 164 13.57 -35.32 7.63
CA PRO A 164 13.26 -35.73 8.99
C PRO A 164 12.00 -35.09 9.57
N GLU A 165 11.62 -33.89 9.12
CA GLU A 165 10.42 -33.18 9.59
C GLU A 165 9.13 -33.75 8.99
N LEU A 166 9.25 -34.45 7.85
CA LEU A 166 8.14 -35.15 7.22
C LEU A 166 7.83 -36.40 8.04
N ASN A 167 7.00 -36.29 9.08
CA ASN A 167 6.62 -37.39 9.97
C ASN A 167 5.59 -38.35 9.33
N LEU A 168 6.00 -39.01 8.24
CA LEU A 168 5.17 -39.97 7.50
C LEU A 168 5.75 -41.40 7.58
N PRO A 169 4.90 -42.43 7.69
CA PRO A 169 5.32 -43.83 7.57
C PRO A 169 5.77 -44.16 6.15
N ASP A 170 6.58 -45.21 5.99
CA ASP A 170 7.22 -45.56 4.70
C ASP A 170 6.23 -45.72 3.54
N TYR A 171 5.03 -46.26 3.79
CA TYR A 171 4.03 -46.44 2.73
C TYR A 171 3.48 -45.10 2.21
N GLU A 172 3.28 -44.10 3.09
CA GLU A 172 2.84 -42.75 2.70
C GLU A 172 3.97 -41.98 2.00
N ARG A 173 5.22 -42.22 2.37
CA ARG A 173 6.38 -41.67 1.64
C ARG A 173 6.45 -42.19 0.21
N ILE A 174 6.21 -43.48 -0.01
CA ILE A 174 6.15 -44.08 -1.35
C ILE A 174 5.01 -43.46 -2.18
N GLU A 175 3.85 -43.27 -1.57
CA GLU A 175 2.70 -42.65 -2.22
C GLU A 175 2.97 -41.18 -2.57
N LEU A 176 3.47 -40.39 -1.62
CA LEU A 176 3.83 -38.99 -1.83
C LEU A 176 4.88 -38.83 -2.93
N LYS A 177 5.90 -39.71 -2.96
CA LYS A 177 6.92 -39.70 -4.02
C LYS A 177 6.31 -39.87 -5.40
N LYS A 178 5.33 -40.77 -5.53
CA LYS A 178 4.61 -40.98 -6.78
C LYS A 178 3.81 -39.73 -7.16
N VAL A 179 3.08 -39.15 -6.20
CA VAL A 179 2.31 -37.90 -6.40
C VAL A 179 3.22 -36.77 -6.89
N LEU A 180 4.37 -36.55 -6.25
CA LEU A 180 5.32 -35.49 -6.65
C LEU A 180 5.90 -35.72 -8.05
N LYS A 181 6.19 -36.97 -8.44
CA LYS A 181 6.65 -37.29 -9.81
C LYS A 181 5.56 -37.00 -10.84
N ASP A 182 4.33 -37.41 -10.54
CA ASP A 182 3.18 -37.15 -11.41
C ASP A 182 2.91 -35.63 -11.51
N GLU A 183 3.11 -34.87 -10.43
CA GLU A 183 3.00 -33.41 -10.39
C GLU A 183 4.04 -32.72 -11.25
N VAL A 184 5.32 -33.09 -11.13
CA VAL A 184 6.41 -32.55 -11.96
C VAL A 184 6.15 -32.82 -13.44
N GLN A 185 5.69 -34.03 -13.80
CA GLN A 185 5.36 -34.33 -15.18
C GLN A 185 4.20 -33.48 -15.71
N GLN A 186 3.14 -33.30 -14.91
CA GLN A 186 2.01 -32.42 -15.29
C GLN A 186 2.45 -30.97 -15.50
N VAL A 187 3.38 -30.48 -14.67
CA VAL A 187 3.98 -29.15 -14.84
C VAL A 187 4.74 -29.06 -16.16
N ILE A 188 5.58 -30.07 -16.48
CA ILE A 188 6.32 -30.11 -17.76
C ILE A 188 5.35 -30.08 -18.94
N ASP A 189 4.35 -30.97 -18.93
CA ASP A 189 3.34 -31.07 -19.99
C ASP A 189 2.62 -29.71 -20.16
N PHE A 190 2.21 -29.08 -19.05
CA PHE A 190 1.55 -27.78 -19.07
C PHE A 190 2.43 -26.66 -19.65
N ILE A 191 3.69 -26.60 -19.26
CA ILE A 191 4.66 -25.60 -19.76
C ILE A 191 4.88 -25.73 -21.27
N GLN A 192 4.86 -26.97 -21.78
CA GLN A 192 5.03 -27.29 -23.20
C GLN A 192 3.76 -27.00 -24.02
N GLU A 193 2.58 -27.29 -23.46
CA GLU A 193 1.29 -27.03 -24.11
C GLU A 193 0.88 -25.55 -24.09
N SER A 194 1.28 -24.82 -23.05
CA SER A 194 0.89 -23.42 -22.80
C SER A 194 2.13 -22.55 -22.57
N PRO A 195 2.72 -21.97 -23.64
CA PRO A 195 3.86 -21.07 -23.53
C PRO A 195 3.62 -19.95 -22.52
N GLN A 196 4.50 -19.83 -21.54
CA GLN A 196 4.41 -18.84 -20.47
C GLN A 196 5.79 -18.31 -20.10
N LEU A 197 5.82 -17.19 -19.39
CA LEU A 197 7.08 -16.64 -18.88
C LEU A 197 7.60 -17.50 -17.72
N VAL A 198 8.87 -17.90 -17.79
CA VAL A 198 9.54 -18.76 -16.81
C VAL A 198 10.94 -18.24 -16.47
N LEU A 199 11.42 -18.55 -15.26
CA LEU A 199 12.81 -18.32 -14.84
C LEU A 199 13.71 -19.39 -15.46
N THR A 200 14.83 -18.97 -16.04
CA THR A 200 15.81 -19.87 -16.68
C THR A 200 16.94 -20.17 -15.70
N ASN A 201 18.02 -19.39 -15.71
CA ASN A 201 19.20 -19.54 -14.86
C ASN A 201 18.92 -19.08 -13.42
N PHE A 202 18.09 -19.83 -12.69
CA PHE A 202 17.70 -19.54 -11.32
C PHE A 202 17.88 -20.76 -10.43
N GLY A 203 18.82 -20.67 -9.50
CA GLY A 203 19.06 -21.66 -8.45
C GLY A 203 19.32 -21.00 -7.10
N LEU A 204 20.12 -21.67 -6.27
CA LEU A 204 20.36 -21.26 -4.88
C LEU A 204 21.10 -19.91 -4.78
N ASN A 205 22.04 -19.64 -5.68
CA ASN A 205 22.79 -18.38 -5.67
C ASN A 205 21.90 -17.19 -6.03
N GLU A 206 21.00 -17.34 -6.98
CA GLU A 206 20.05 -16.29 -7.36
C GLU A 206 19.00 -16.06 -6.27
N LEU A 207 18.54 -17.12 -5.60
CA LEU A 207 17.68 -16.98 -4.43
C LEU A 207 18.39 -16.23 -3.30
N LYS A 208 19.68 -16.54 -3.07
CA LYS A 208 20.50 -15.81 -2.11
C LYS A 208 20.68 -14.34 -2.49
N GLU A 209 20.98 -14.04 -3.76
CA GLU A 209 21.08 -12.66 -4.28
C GLU A 209 19.76 -11.88 -4.07
N PHE A 210 18.61 -12.54 -4.24
CA PHE A 210 17.30 -11.95 -3.95
C PHE A 210 17.14 -11.56 -2.48
N TYR A 211 17.53 -12.42 -1.53
CA TYR A 211 17.44 -12.11 -0.10
C TYR A 211 18.51 -11.13 0.39
N GLU A 212 19.70 -11.15 -0.20
CA GLU A 212 20.71 -10.10 0.00
C GLU A 212 20.16 -8.73 -0.40
N LEU A 213 19.46 -8.66 -1.54
CA LEU A 213 18.76 -7.45 -1.97
C LEU A 213 17.60 -7.07 -1.03
N GLU A 214 16.76 -8.02 -0.61
CA GLU A 214 15.70 -7.76 0.37
C GLU A 214 16.27 -7.14 1.67
N ASN A 215 17.40 -7.65 2.15
CA ASN A 215 18.07 -7.11 3.34
C ASN A 215 18.56 -5.68 3.12
N LEU A 216 19.12 -5.34 1.96
CA LEU A 216 19.47 -3.96 1.63
C LEU A 216 18.24 -3.04 1.61
N ILE A 217 17.13 -3.49 1.04
CA ILE A 217 15.88 -2.70 1.01
C ILE A 217 15.30 -2.52 2.42
N PHE A 218 15.40 -3.53 3.28
CA PHE A 218 15.04 -3.42 4.68
C PHE A 218 15.91 -2.39 5.42
N GLU A 219 17.23 -2.37 5.17
CA GLU A 219 18.13 -1.35 5.71
C GLU A 219 17.75 0.07 5.25
N VAL A 220 17.28 0.23 4.01
CA VAL A 220 16.75 1.52 3.52
C VAL A 220 15.52 1.93 4.34
N TRP A 221 14.55 1.03 4.55
CA TRP A 221 13.39 1.31 5.40
C TRP A 221 13.81 1.69 6.83
N ARG A 222 14.70 0.89 7.46
CA ARG A 222 15.19 1.13 8.83
C ARG A 222 15.87 2.49 8.95
N SER A 223 16.65 2.85 7.95
CA SER A 223 17.32 4.15 7.88
C SER A 223 16.34 5.32 7.84
N TYR A 224 15.25 5.20 7.06
CA TYR A 224 14.17 6.20 7.08
C TYR A 224 13.36 6.18 8.38
N ALA A 225 13.19 5.01 9.02
CA ALA A 225 12.58 4.94 10.33
C ALA A 225 13.39 5.74 11.37
N ASN A 226 14.71 5.55 11.39
CA ASN A 226 15.65 6.31 12.25
C ASN A 226 15.67 7.82 11.93
N LEU A 227 15.62 8.19 10.65
CA LEU A 227 15.50 9.61 10.26
C LEU A 227 14.24 10.26 10.86
N ARG A 228 13.13 9.52 10.96
CA ARG A 228 11.88 10.07 11.52
C ARG A 228 12.01 10.40 13.01
N GLY A 229 12.67 9.60 13.83
CA GLY A 229 12.88 9.97 15.24
C GLY A 229 13.97 11.01 15.41
N PHE A 230 15.04 11.02 14.59
CA PHE A 230 15.99 12.13 14.58
C PHE A 230 15.29 13.47 14.28
N PHE A 231 14.39 13.51 13.29
CA PHE A 231 13.60 14.71 13.01
C PHE A 231 12.61 15.10 14.13
N LYS A 232 12.27 14.16 15.02
CA LYS A 232 11.47 14.38 16.22
C LYS A 232 12.32 14.70 17.46
N GLY A 233 13.64 14.70 17.35
CA GLY A 233 14.58 15.09 18.39
C GLY A 233 15.33 13.94 19.09
N ALA A 234 15.14 12.69 18.65
CA ALA A 234 15.90 11.56 19.19
C ALA A 234 17.40 11.72 18.90
N SER A 235 18.25 11.39 19.88
CA SER A 235 19.69 11.38 19.66
C SER A 235 20.09 10.12 18.88
N CYS A 236 21.24 10.16 18.23
CA CYS A 236 21.75 9.04 17.45
C CYS A 236 22.85 8.32 18.24
N ILE A 237 22.67 7.02 18.50
CA ILE A 237 23.68 6.17 19.12
C ILE A 237 24.32 5.31 18.03
N VAL A 238 25.65 5.30 17.99
CA VAL A 238 26.44 4.42 17.13
C VAL A 238 27.24 3.45 18.01
N GLU A 239 27.06 2.15 17.78
CA GLU A 239 27.79 1.08 18.45
C GLU A 239 28.44 0.16 17.42
N HIS A 240 29.64 -0.38 17.70
CA HIS A 240 30.41 -1.20 16.74
C HIS A 240 30.23 -2.70 16.90
N ASN A 241 29.50 -3.17 17.91
CA ASN A 241 29.34 -4.60 18.15
C ASN A 241 27.97 -4.95 18.78
N PRO A 242 26.95 -5.30 17.96
CA PRO A 242 26.97 -5.32 16.49
C PRO A 242 27.07 -3.90 15.92
N GLY A 243 27.60 -3.71 14.70
CA GLY A 243 27.66 -2.40 14.03
C GLY A 243 26.25 -1.83 13.86
N ASP A 244 25.78 -1.08 14.85
CA ASP A 244 24.40 -0.73 15.03
C ASP A 244 24.21 0.77 15.22
N VAL A 245 23.08 1.24 14.71
CA VAL A 245 22.64 2.62 14.81
C VAL A 245 21.18 2.60 15.24
N PHE A 246 20.91 3.27 16.35
CA PHE A 246 19.56 3.38 16.88
C PHE A 246 19.31 4.75 17.49
N GLU A 247 18.04 5.01 17.69
CA GLU A 247 17.53 6.26 18.25
C GLU A 247 17.50 6.15 19.78
N ASP A 248 18.07 7.13 20.47
CA ASP A 248 17.83 7.34 21.90
C ASP A 248 16.62 8.25 22.06
N ARG A 249 15.52 7.68 22.55
CA ARG A 249 14.22 8.35 22.68
C ARG A 249 13.94 8.60 24.16
N ASP A 250 13.44 9.79 24.49
CA ASP A 250 12.85 9.99 25.81
C ASP A 250 11.49 9.27 25.92
N ASP A 251 11.03 9.03 27.15
CA ASP A 251 9.79 8.30 27.45
C ASP A 251 8.59 8.87 26.70
N PHE A 252 8.50 10.20 26.57
CA PHE A 252 7.39 10.86 25.90
C PHE A 252 7.42 10.64 24.39
N LEU A 253 8.61 10.77 23.78
CA LEU A 253 8.81 10.52 22.36
C LEU A 253 8.50 9.06 22.00
N GLU A 254 8.93 8.11 22.83
CA GLU A 254 8.61 6.70 22.64
C GLU A 254 7.09 6.47 22.67
N VAL A 255 6.40 6.94 23.71
CA VAL A 255 4.94 6.79 23.85
C VAL A 255 4.19 7.44 22.69
N SER A 256 4.56 8.66 22.29
CA SER A 256 3.88 9.39 21.21
C SER A 256 4.09 8.77 19.82
N ILE A 257 5.24 8.15 19.57
CA ILE A 257 5.49 7.35 18.36
C ILE A 257 4.60 6.10 18.36
N ASN A 258 4.57 5.36 19.47
CA ASN A 258 3.77 4.15 19.58
C ASN A 258 2.28 4.45 19.36
N ILE A 259 1.74 5.50 19.97
CA ILE A 259 0.35 5.94 19.74
C ILE A 259 0.11 6.25 18.26
N PHE A 260 1.03 6.93 17.58
CA PHE A 260 0.88 7.23 16.15
C PHE A 260 0.90 5.98 15.28
N ASP A 261 1.84 5.05 15.54
CA ASP A 261 1.98 3.83 14.76
C ASP A 261 0.78 2.89 14.97
N ASP A 262 0.28 2.75 16.21
CA ASP A 262 -0.91 1.95 16.55
C ASP A 262 -2.18 2.48 15.86
N ARG A 263 -2.21 3.77 15.53
CA ARG A 263 -3.33 4.42 14.82
C ARG A 263 -3.20 4.32 13.30
N SER A 264 -2.00 4.01 12.79
CA SER A 264 -1.65 4.13 11.36
C SER A 264 -2.04 2.92 10.51
N ASP A 265 -3.05 2.16 10.92
CA ASP A 265 -3.58 1.03 10.16
C ASP A 265 -4.22 1.46 8.82
N PHE A 266 -4.28 0.51 7.90
CA PHE A 266 -4.92 0.73 6.60
C PHE A 266 -6.44 0.88 6.74
N ASP A 267 -6.89 2.13 6.69
CA ASP A 267 -8.32 2.43 6.58
C ASP A 267 -8.77 2.40 5.11
N PHE A 268 -9.37 1.27 4.71
CA PHE A 268 -10.01 1.12 3.40
C PHE A 268 -11.44 1.64 3.36
N THR A 269 -12.02 2.04 4.50
CA THR A 269 -13.43 2.41 4.62
C THR A 269 -13.66 3.89 4.37
N THR A 270 -12.68 4.75 4.65
CA THR A 270 -12.74 6.18 4.38
C THR A 270 -11.60 6.62 3.47
N PRO A 271 -11.75 6.44 2.14
CA PRO A 271 -10.62 6.65 1.25
C PRO A 271 -10.43 8.13 0.92
N PHE A 272 -9.17 8.56 0.97
CA PHE A 272 -8.71 9.90 0.64
C PHE A 272 -7.58 9.85 -0.39
N THR A 273 -7.45 10.87 -1.22
CA THR A 273 -6.22 11.11 -1.99
C THR A 273 -5.17 11.79 -1.11
N ALA A 274 -3.89 11.79 -1.50
CA ALA A 274 -2.82 12.52 -0.80
C ALA A 274 -3.13 14.02 -0.61
N LYS A 275 -4.04 14.59 -1.41
CA LYS A 275 -4.50 15.97 -1.28
C LYS A 275 -5.48 16.20 -0.12
N GLY A 276 -5.94 15.14 0.53
CA GLY A 276 -7.01 15.18 1.55
C GLY A 276 -8.41 15.14 0.93
N THR A 277 -8.54 14.84 -0.37
CA THR A 277 -9.84 14.80 -1.03
C THR A 277 -10.53 13.46 -0.74
N PHE A 278 -11.66 13.52 -0.05
CA PHE A 278 -12.54 12.37 0.16
C PHE A 278 -13.24 11.95 -1.14
N TYR A 279 -13.36 10.64 -1.38
CA TYR A 279 -14.22 10.11 -2.43
C TYR A 279 -15.02 8.91 -1.90
N PRO A 280 -16.35 8.86 -2.10
CA PRO A 280 -17.14 7.77 -1.56
C PRO A 280 -16.96 6.47 -2.36
N LEU A 281 -16.90 5.33 -1.67
CA LEU A 281 -16.94 4.00 -2.32
C LEU A 281 -18.33 3.64 -2.86
N LYS A 282 -19.38 4.23 -2.28
CA LYS A 282 -20.77 4.08 -2.71
C LYS A 282 -21.34 5.46 -2.98
N ASP A 283 -21.83 5.70 -4.19
CA ASP A 283 -22.54 6.93 -4.52
C ASP A 283 -24.06 6.71 -4.56
N LYS A 284 -24.80 7.83 -4.58
CA LYS A 284 -26.28 7.83 -4.59
C LYS A 284 -26.89 7.21 -5.85
N ASN A 285 -26.11 7.12 -6.93
CA ASN A 285 -26.58 6.65 -8.24
C ASN A 285 -26.20 5.18 -8.48
N ASN A 286 -25.58 4.52 -7.49
CA ASN A 286 -25.07 3.15 -7.60
C ASN A 286 -24.23 2.93 -8.87
N HIS A 287 -23.36 3.88 -9.24
CA HIS A 287 -22.44 3.62 -10.36
C HIS A 287 -21.61 2.37 -10.07
N SER A 288 -21.26 1.65 -11.13
CA SER A 288 -20.51 0.40 -11.04
C SER A 288 -19.22 0.58 -10.23
N ILE A 289 -19.07 -0.28 -9.24
CA ILE A 289 -17.86 -0.47 -8.44
C ILE A 289 -16.96 -1.42 -9.22
N THR A 290 -15.69 -1.08 -9.33
CA THR A 290 -14.63 -1.99 -9.81
C THR A 290 -13.76 -2.41 -8.64
N VAL A 291 -12.67 -3.13 -8.91
CA VAL A 291 -11.72 -3.59 -7.91
C VAL A 291 -10.31 -3.17 -8.26
N ILE A 292 -9.49 -2.95 -7.24
CA ILE A 292 -8.09 -2.55 -7.38
C ILE A 292 -7.23 -3.39 -6.44
N PRO A 293 -6.04 -3.85 -6.87
CA PRO A 293 -5.24 -4.72 -6.03
C PRO A 293 -4.47 -3.89 -5.01
N ILE A 294 -4.26 -4.50 -3.86
CA ILE A 294 -3.30 -4.09 -2.84
C ILE A 294 -2.57 -5.34 -2.37
N TYR A 295 -1.35 -5.16 -1.87
CA TYR A 295 -0.61 -6.25 -1.27
C TYR A 295 -1.31 -6.79 -0.02
N ASN A 296 -1.34 -8.11 0.12
CA ASN A 296 -1.87 -8.82 1.28
C ASN A 296 -0.82 -8.87 2.42
N VAL A 297 -0.32 -7.71 2.84
CA VAL A 297 0.71 -7.60 3.89
C VAL A 297 0.22 -8.04 5.27
N THR A 298 -1.10 -8.07 5.46
CA THR A 298 -1.77 -8.56 6.68
C THR A 298 -1.99 -10.08 6.66
N LYS A 299 -1.58 -10.77 5.58
CA LYS A 299 -1.67 -12.23 5.42
C LYS A 299 -3.09 -12.76 5.64
N ILE A 300 -4.10 -12.00 5.20
CA ILE A 300 -5.50 -12.41 5.26
C ILE A 300 -5.67 -13.69 4.42
N ASN A 301 -6.39 -14.66 4.97
CA ASN A 301 -6.82 -15.83 4.22
C ASN A 301 -7.81 -15.41 3.13
N THR A 302 -7.41 -15.56 1.87
CA THR A 302 -8.17 -15.09 0.71
C THR A 302 -9.12 -16.13 0.15
N LYS A 303 -9.19 -17.34 0.75
CA LYS A 303 -10.08 -18.43 0.30
C LYS A 303 -11.53 -17.96 0.11
N SER A 304 -12.16 -17.51 1.19
CA SER A 304 -13.59 -17.16 1.16
C SER A 304 -13.87 -15.97 0.24
N ILE A 305 -12.88 -15.09 0.07
CA ILE A 305 -12.99 -13.93 -0.80
C ILE A 305 -12.93 -14.41 -2.26
N ILE A 306 -11.91 -15.18 -2.65
CA ILE A 306 -11.77 -15.71 -4.01
C ILE A 306 -12.99 -16.57 -4.40
N GLU A 307 -13.47 -17.44 -3.51
CA GLU A 307 -14.68 -18.25 -3.76
C GLU A 307 -15.92 -17.35 -3.99
N SER A 308 -16.09 -16.30 -3.19
CA SER A 308 -17.18 -15.34 -3.37
C SER A 308 -17.06 -14.57 -4.70
N TYR A 309 -15.85 -14.20 -5.12
CA TYR A 309 -15.62 -13.54 -6.39
C TYR A 309 -15.87 -14.50 -7.56
N SER A 310 -15.41 -15.74 -7.46
CA SER A 310 -15.64 -16.77 -8.46
C SER A 310 -17.12 -17.02 -8.71
N LYS A 311 -17.91 -17.16 -7.65
CA LYS A 311 -19.37 -17.31 -7.75
C LYS A 311 -20.04 -16.11 -8.44
N THR A 312 -19.45 -14.93 -8.33
CA THR A 312 -20.02 -13.68 -8.86
C THR A 312 -19.60 -13.41 -10.31
N TYR A 313 -18.35 -13.71 -10.64
CA TYR A 313 -17.69 -13.25 -11.87
C TYR A 313 -17.17 -14.38 -12.76
N SER A 314 -17.13 -15.62 -12.27
CA SER A 314 -16.69 -16.78 -13.03
C SER A 314 -17.85 -17.66 -13.47
N ASP A 315 -17.68 -18.30 -14.63
CA ASP A 315 -18.57 -19.36 -15.10
C ASP A 315 -18.39 -20.66 -14.29
N VAL A 316 -17.38 -20.72 -13.42
CA VAL A 316 -17.04 -21.86 -12.57
C VAL A 316 -17.16 -21.47 -11.10
N ASP A 317 -17.92 -22.25 -10.34
CA ASP A 317 -17.92 -22.15 -8.87
C ASP A 317 -16.67 -22.85 -8.34
N LEU A 318 -15.68 -22.08 -7.89
CA LEU A 318 -14.44 -22.60 -7.35
C LEU A 318 -14.64 -23.03 -5.90
N HIS A 319 -14.14 -24.21 -5.56
CA HIS A 319 -14.08 -24.71 -4.19
C HIS A 319 -12.63 -24.99 -3.82
N ILE A 320 -12.06 -24.14 -2.96
CA ILE A 320 -10.67 -24.25 -2.53
C ILE A 320 -10.65 -25.12 -1.26
N THR A 321 -9.93 -26.23 -1.30
CA THR A 321 -9.95 -27.21 -0.21
C THR A 321 -9.14 -26.79 1.01
N SER A 322 -8.13 -25.93 0.83
CA SER A 322 -7.20 -25.46 1.86
C SER A 322 -7.24 -23.94 2.01
N ASP A 323 -6.75 -23.46 3.15
CA ASP A 323 -6.53 -22.03 3.33
C ASP A 323 -5.50 -21.53 2.31
N ILE A 324 -5.71 -20.32 1.83
CA ILE A 324 -4.80 -19.68 0.88
C ILE A 324 -4.52 -18.24 1.30
N VAL A 325 -3.24 -17.87 1.26
CA VAL A 325 -2.79 -16.49 1.45
C VAL A 325 -2.14 -16.06 0.14
N SER A 326 -2.92 -15.39 -0.71
CA SER A 326 -2.40 -14.82 -1.96
C SER A 326 -1.61 -13.55 -1.69
N ASN A 327 -0.68 -13.20 -2.57
CA ASN A 327 0.14 -11.99 -2.42
C ASN A 327 -0.67 -10.69 -2.49
N PHE A 328 -1.83 -10.70 -3.15
CA PHE A 328 -2.71 -9.55 -3.30
C PHE A 328 -4.12 -9.85 -2.83
N ILE A 329 -4.80 -8.79 -2.39
CA ILE A 329 -6.25 -8.72 -2.23
C ILE A 329 -6.79 -7.63 -3.16
N TRP A 330 -7.96 -7.87 -3.74
CA TRP A 330 -8.61 -6.93 -4.64
C TRP A 330 -9.76 -6.24 -3.90
N ILE A 331 -9.60 -4.94 -3.64
CA ILE A 331 -10.55 -4.15 -2.85
C ILE A 331 -11.49 -3.33 -3.75
N PRO A 332 -12.73 -3.05 -3.32
CA PRO A 332 -13.66 -2.21 -4.07
C PRO A 332 -13.15 -0.78 -4.29
N ILE A 333 -13.39 -0.22 -5.47
CA ILE A 333 -13.19 1.21 -5.77
C ILE A 333 -14.27 1.74 -6.70
N ASN A 334 -14.73 2.97 -6.45
CA ASN A 334 -15.66 3.68 -7.33
C ASN A 334 -14.91 4.75 -8.12
N MET A 335 -14.55 4.42 -9.36
CA MET A 335 -13.75 5.30 -10.22
C MET A 335 -14.50 6.57 -10.62
N TYR A 336 -15.82 6.51 -10.79
CA TYR A 336 -16.65 7.68 -11.04
C TYR A 336 -16.60 8.69 -9.88
N SER A 337 -16.79 8.19 -8.65
CA SER A 337 -16.72 9.00 -7.44
C SER A 337 -15.33 9.60 -7.24
N TYR A 338 -14.28 8.80 -7.47
CA TYR A 338 -12.90 9.30 -7.46
C TYR A 338 -12.71 10.44 -8.47
N TYR A 339 -13.13 10.26 -9.73
CA TYR A 339 -13.03 11.27 -10.77
C TYR A 339 -13.78 12.56 -10.39
N LYS A 340 -15.04 12.44 -9.97
CA LYS A 340 -15.89 13.58 -9.59
C LYS A 340 -15.32 14.38 -8.42
N SER A 341 -14.87 13.70 -7.36
CA SER A 341 -14.29 14.36 -6.19
C SER A 341 -13.04 15.16 -6.52
N ASN A 342 -12.31 14.80 -7.59
CA ASN A 342 -11.03 15.41 -7.94
C ASN A 342 -11.07 16.28 -9.19
N LEU A 343 -12.24 16.54 -9.78
CA LEU A 343 -12.37 17.30 -11.04
C LEU A 343 -11.75 18.70 -10.96
N ASN A 344 -11.76 19.32 -9.77
CA ASN A 344 -11.15 20.64 -9.53
C ASN A 344 -9.64 20.66 -9.80
N TYR A 345 -8.98 19.51 -9.83
CA TYR A 345 -7.57 19.39 -10.17
C TYR A 345 -7.29 19.28 -11.68
N SER A 346 -8.28 19.06 -12.53
CA SER A 346 -8.07 18.70 -13.95
C SER A 346 -7.14 19.68 -14.69
N LYS A 347 -7.39 21.00 -14.60
CA LYS A 347 -6.53 22.02 -15.24
C LYS A 347 -5.10 22.06 -14.68
N ALA A 348 -4.96 21.92 -13.37
CA ALA A 348 -3.64 21.91 -12.73
C ALA A 348 -2.87 20.64 -13.10
N PHE A 349 -3.57 19.51 -13.18
CA PHE A 349 -3.03 18.23 -13.61
C PHE A 349 -2.53 18.29 -15.05
N GLU A 350 -3.32 18.83 -15.98
CA GLU A 350 -2.93 18.97 -17.38
C GLU A 350 -1.70 19.87 -17.54
N LYS A 351 -1.65 20.98 -16.80
CA LYS A 351 -0.49 21.89 -16.82
C LYS A 351 0.80 21.19 -16.38
N VAL A 352 0.73 20.36 -15.34
CA VAL A 352 1.87 19.66 -14.74
C VAL A 352 2.30 18.48 -15.62
N ASN A 353 1.35 17.65 -16.04
CA ASN A 353 1.63 16.34 -16.64
C ASN A 353 1.56 16.34 -18.18
N LYS A 354 1.13 17.44 -18.80
CA LYS A 354 1.00 17.57 -20.28
C LYS A 354 0.03 16.56 -20.91
N VAL A 355 -0.89 16.04 -20.11
CA VAL A 355 -1.99 15.17 -20.49
C VAL A 355 -3.20 15.55 -19.64
N ASN A 356 -4.40 15.55 -20.22
CA ASN A 356 -5.59 15.85 -19.45
C ASN A 356 -5.91 14.73 -18.44
N PHE A 357 -6.66 15.08 -17.40
CA PHE A 357 -6.97 14.17 -16.32
C PHE A 357 -7.85 13.02 -16.81
N GLU A 358 -8.77 13.32 -17.72
CA GLU A 358 -9.77 12.42 -18.26
C GLU A 358 -9.14 11.24 -19.03
N SER A 359 -8.14 11.49 -19.89
CA SER A 359 -7.44 10.42 -20.64
C SER A 359 -6.71 9.45 -19.70
N VAL A 360 -6.09 9.98 -18.65
CA VAL A 360 -5.39 9.20 -17.63
C VAL A 360 -6.37 8.31 -16.87
N MET A 361 -7.54 8.85 -16.51
CA MET A 361 -8.59 8.10 -15.81
C MET A 361 -9.26 7.04 -16.68
N ILE A 362 -9.46 7.32 -17.98
CA ILE A 362 -10.02 6.35 -18.93
C ILE A 362 -9.10 5.14 -19.06
N VAL A 363 -7.81 5.35 -19.35
CA VAL A 363 -6.84 4.25 -19.46
C VAL A 363 -6.82 3.42 -18.17
N PHE A 364 -6.74 4.08 -17.02
CA PHE A 364 -6.71 3.39 -15.73
C PHE A 364 -7.99 2.57 -15.48
N THR A 365 -9.16 3.11 -15.80
CA THR A 365 -10.45 2.43 -15.57
C THR A 365 -10.64 1.24 -16.50
N ILE A 366 -10.22 1.36 -17.76
CA ILE A 366 -10.26 0.26 -18.73
C ILE A 366 -9.39 -0.91 -18.24
N LEU A 367 -8.20 -0.64 -17.70
CA LEU A 367 -7.35 -1.70 -17.16
C LEU A 367 -8.01 -2.47 -16.01
N LEU A 368 -8.71 -1.79 -15.10
CA LEU A 368 -9.44 -2.47 -14.02
C LEU A 368 -10.65 -3.25 -14.54
N TYR A 369 -11.36 -2.71 -15.53
CA TYR A 369 -12.48 -3.40 -16.18
C TYR A 369 -12.01 -4.64 -16.94
N HIS A 370 -10.91 -4.54 -17.69
CA HIS A 370 -10.27 -5.67 -18.39
C HIS A 370 -9.95 -6.81 -17.42
N VAL A 371 -9.36 -6.51 -16.27
CA VAL A 371 -9.07 -7.54 -15.24
C VAL A 371 -10.37 -8.22 -14.80
N MET A 372 -11.38 -7.45 -14.42
CA MET A 372 -12.65 -8.02 -13.95
C MET A 372 -13.38 -8.82 -15.03
N ALA A 373 -13.36 -8.36 -16.28
CA ALA A 373 -14.00 -9.05 -17.41
C ALA A 373 -13.33 -10.40 -17.71
N ASN A 374 -12.03 -10.54 -17.41
CA ASN A 374 -11.28 -11.77 -17.61
C ASN A 374 -11.32 -12.71 -16.38
N TRP A 375 -11.89 -12.30 -15.25
CA TRP A 375 -12.12 -13.19 -14.10
C TRP A 375 -13.15 -14.30 -14.37
N LYS A 376 -13.80 -14.28 -15.54
CA LYS A 376 -14.52 -15.44 -16.05
C LYS A 376 -13.64 -16.70 -16.13
N ASP A 377 -12.35 -16.52 -16.41
CA ASP A 377 -11.33 -17.57 -16.35
C ASP A 377 -10.74 -17.68 -14.93
N PRO A 378 -10.97 -18.79 -14.22
CA PRO A 378 -10.37 -19.07 -12.91
C PRO A 378 -8.84 -18.94 -12.86
N ALA A 379 -8.15 -19.33 -13.94
CA ALA A 379 -6.69 -19.27 -14.02
C ALA A 379 -6.21 -17.83 -13.95
N PHE A 380 -6.82 -17.00 -14.78
CA PHE A 380 -6.54 -15.59 -14.87
C PHE A 380 -6.88 -14.88 -13.55
N MET A 381 -8.05 -15.17 -12.97
CA MET A 381 -8.41 -14.66 -11.66
C MET A 381 -7.35 -15.04 -10.61
N PHE A 382 -7.00 -16.31 -10.46
CA PHE A 382 -5.98 -16.74 -9.51
C PHE A 382 -4.63 -16.03 -9.73
N LYS A 383 -4.22 -15.89 -11.00
CA LYS A 383 -3.02 -15.13 -11.38
C LYS A 383 -3.10 -13.66 -10.94
N CYS A 384 -4.24 -12.99 -11.06
CA CYS A 384 -4.43 -11.62 -10.56
C CYS A 384 -4.25 -11.53 -9.04
N TRP A 385 -4.78 -12.49 -8.29
CA TRP A 385 -4.65 -12.54 -6.82
C TRP A 385 -3.23 -12.88 -6.36
N GLN A 386 -2.50 -13.72 -7.11
CA GLN A 386 -1.15 -14.12 -6.73
C GLN A 386 -0.05 -13.18 -7.27
N ARG A 387 -0.25 -12.56 -8.44
CA ARG A 387 0.82 -11.88 -9.18
C ARG A 387 0.51 -10.45 -9.55
N SER A 388 -0.76 -10.09 -9.73
CA SER A 388 -1.18 -8.73 -10.06
C SER A 388 -0.40 -8.08 -11.22
N TYR A 389 -0.05 -8.86 -12.26
CA TYR A 389 0.53 -8.35 -13.51
C TYR A 389 0.15 -9.22 -14.71
N GLU A 390 0.18 -8.63 -15.90
CA GLU A 390 -0.02 -9.29 -17.19
C GLU A 390 1.09 -8.96 -18.20
N GLY A 391 1.11 -9.71 -19.32
CA GLY A 391 2.10 -9.55 -20.39
C GLY A 391 3.35 -10.43 -20.26
N PRO A 392 4.41 -10.12 -21.04
CA PRO A 392 4.56 -8.89 -21.83
C PRO A 392 3.78 -8.93 -23.16
N TYR A 393 2.91 -7.95 -23.37
CA TYR A 393 2.13 -7.77 -24.61
C TYR A 393 2.80 -6.81 -25.56
N LYS A 394 2.54 -6.91 -26.86
CA LYS A 394 2.94 -5.84 -27.78
C LYS A 394 2.14 -4.58 -27.46
N LYS A 395 2.71 -3.42 -27.76
CA LYS A 395 2.02 -2.13 -27.55
C LYS A 395 0.68 -2.11 -28.29
N GLU A 396 0.63 -2.62 -29.51
CA GLU A 396 -0.59 -2.67 -30.32
C GLU A 396 -1.70 -3.48 -29.63
N ASP A 397 -1.37 -4.65 -29.07
CA ASP A 397 -2.33 -5.49 -28.34
C ASP A 397 -2.92 -4.77 -27.12
N ILE A 398 -2.10 -3.96 -26.42
CA ILE A 398 -2.58 -3.13 -25.31
C ILE A 398 -3.54 -2.05 -25.80
N PHE A 399 -3.23 -1.42 -26.94
CA PHE A 399 -4.14 -0.43 -27.52
C PHE A 399 -5.45 -1.04 -27.98
N ASP A 400 -5.44 -2.28 -28.47
CA ASP A 400 -6.68 -3.00 -28.78
C ASP A 400 -7.53 -3.20 -27.52
N ILE A 401 -6.92 -3.57 -26.37
CA ILE A 401 -7.61 -3.63 -25.08
C ILE A 401 -8.21 -2.26 -24.72
N LEU A 402 -7.42 -1.19 -24.84
CA LEU A 402 -7.89 0.17 -24.53
C LEU A 402 -9.03 0.62 -25.45
N GLN A 403 -8.99 0.29 -26.73
CA GLN A 403 -10.01 0.70 -27.69
C GLN A 403 -11.32 -0.05 -27.50
N ASN A 404 -11.26 -1.34 -27.16
CA ASN A 404 -12.46 -2.18 -27.00
C ASN A 404 -13.43 -1.66 -25.94
N ASP A 405 -12.92 -1.08 -24.85
CA ASP A 405 -13.75 -0.58 -23.73
C ASP A 405 -13.83 0.96 -23.65
N LEU A 406 -13.24 1.67 -24.61
CA LEU A 406 -13.18 3.13 -24.64
C LEU A 406 -14.57 3.77 -24.57
N SER A 407 -15.47 3.40 -25.49
CA SER A 407 -16.80 4.01 -25.57
C SER A 407 -17.63 3.79 -24.30
N SER A 408 -17.52 2.61 -23.69
CA SER A 408 -18.19 2.28 -22.43
C SER A 408 -17.67 3.15 -21.28
N CYS A 409 -16.36 3.35 -21.20
CA CYS A 409 -15.74 4.18 -20.16
C CYS A 409 -16.03 5.68 -20.36
N ILE A 410 -16.02 6.17 -21.61
CA ILE A 410 -16.44 7.56 -21.93
C ILE A 410 -17.86 7.81 -21.43
N LYS A 411 -18.79 6.89 -21.72
CA LYS A 411 -20.17 6.97 -21.26
C LYS A 411 -20.26 6.92 -19.74
N TYR A 412 -19.49 6.04 -19.09
CA TYR A 412 -19.45 5.90 -17.63
C TYR A 412 -19.08 7.22 -16.94
N PHE A 413 -18.10 7.97 -17.46
CA PHE A 413 -17.70 9.26 -16.90
C PHE A 413 -18.54 10.46 -17.41
N GLY A 414 -19.36 10.26 -18.45
CA GLY A 414 -20.12 11.33 -19.09
C GLY A 414 -19.24 12.31 -19.87
N LEU A 415 -18.25 11.79 -20.60
CA LEU A 415 -17.26 12.55 -21.36
C LEU A 415 -17.58 12.57 -22.86
N SER A 416 -16.84 13.38 -23.63
CA SER A 416 -16.86 13.35 -25.11
C SER A 416 -15.62 12.61 -25.63
N GLU A 417 -15.77 11.90 -26.75
CA GLU A 417 -14.68 11.14 -27.37
C GLU A 417 -13.53 12.03 -27.81
N GLU A 418 -13.82 13.23 -28.34
CA GLU A 418 -12.83 14.22 -28.76
C GLU A 418 -11.91 14.71 -27.61
N SER A 419 -12.33 14.50 -26.36
CA SER A 419 -11.54 14.89 -25.18
C SER A 419 -10.51 13.85 -24.76
N ILE A 420 -10.49 12.65 -25.36
CA ILE A 420 -9.66 11.53 -24.90
C ILE A 420 -8.48 11.28 -25.84
N ASP A 421 -7.28 11.26 -25.27
CA ASP A 421 -6.01 10.96 -25.93
C ASP A 421 -5.39 9.72 -25.27
N LEU A 422 -5.74 8.53 -25.80
CA LEU A 422 -5.28 7.25 -25.26
C LEU A 422 -3.76 7.11 -25.28
N GLU A 423 -3.09 7.66 -26.30
CA GLU A 423 -1.63 7.62 -26.43
C GLU A 423 -0.96 8.38 -25.28
N LYS A 424 -1.42 9.61 -24.99
CA LYS A 424 -0.91 10.36 -23.83
C LYS A 424 -1.29 9.72 -22.50
N GLY A 425 -2.50 9.16 -22.39
CA GLY A 425 -2.94 8.41 -21.20
C GLY A 425 -2.04 7.20 -20.92
N PHE A 426 -1.73 6.41 -21.96
CA PHE A 426 -0.79 5.29 -21.89
C PHE A 426 0.60 5.76 -21.47
N ASN A 427 1.14 6.78 -22.13
CA ASN A 427 2.47 7.32 -21.85
C ASN A 427 2.58 7.94 -20.44
N TYR A 428 1.49 8.45 -19.87
CA TYR A 428 1.45 8.89 -18.48
C TYR A 428 1.63 7.74 -17.49
N TRP A 429 1.15 6.55 -17.83
CA TRP A 429 1.26 5.35 -17.00
C TRP A 429 2.49 4.50 -17.31
N ALA A 430 3.15 4.72 -18.44
CA ALA A 430 4.34 3.97 -18.85
C ALA A 430 5.62 4.43 -18.16
N LEU A 431 6.52 3.49 -17.86
CA LEU A 431 7.84 3.80 -17.34
C LEU A 431 8.70 4.39 -18.46
N THR A 432 9.24 5.59 -18.21
CA THR A 432 10.15 6.29 -19.13
C THR A 432 11.48 6.56 -18.44
N GLU A 433 12.54 6.77 -19.19
CA GLU A 433 13.86 7.14 -18.65
C GLU A 433 13.81 8.41 -17.78
N GLU A 434 12.95 9.38 -18.10
CA GLU A 434 12.72 10.56 -17.27
C GLU A 434 12.08 10.18 -15.93
N LYS A 435 11.04 9.35 -15.93
CA LYS A 435 10.38 8.90 -14.70
C LYS A 435 11.32 8.09 -13.82
N ARG A 436 12.15 7.22 -14.40
CA ARG A 436 13.16 6.42 -13.67
C ARG A 436 14.09 7.30 -12.84
N LYS A 437 14.56 8.42 -13.40
CA LYS A 437 15.43 9.38 -12.69
C LYS A 437 14.73 10.06 -11.51
N ASN A 438 13.40 10.15 -11.55
CA ASN A 438 12.59 10.80 -10.53
C ASN A 438 12.10 9.82 -9.44
N ILE A 439 12.34 8.51 -9.58
CA ILE A 439 12.01 7.54 -8.53
C ILE A 439 12.97 7.71 -7.36
N GLY A 440 12.43 7.99 -6.18
CA GLY A 440 13.19 8.05 -4.93
C GLY A 440 12.90 6.84 -4.04
N LEU A 441 13.92 6.24 -3.43
CA LEU A 441 13.71 5.13 -2.48
C LEU A 441 13.16 5.62 -1.12
N SER A 442 13.36 6.90 -0.81
CA SER A 442 12.79 7.60 0.35
C SER A 442 11.28 7.77 0.36
N TYR A 443 10.67 7.74 -0.81
CA TYR A 443 9.24 7.81 -1.02
C TYR A 443 8.98 6.93 -2.24
N PRO A 444 8.81 5.62 -2.04
CA PRO A 444 8.92 4.65 -3.11
C PRO A 444 7.86 4.89 -4.19
N GLY A 445 8.28 5.52 -5.28
CA GLY A 445 7.42 5.91 -6.39
C GLY A 445 7.86 7.23 -7.05
N PRO A 446 7.06 7.76 -8.00
CA PRO A 446 5.82 7.16 -8.50
C PRO A 446 6.06 5.89 -9.34
N HIS A 447 5.36 4.80 -9.00
CA HIS A 447 5.37 3.56 -9.78
C HIS A 447 4.67 3.72 -11.14
N SER A 448 5.19 3.07 -12.17
CA SER A 448 4.55 2.97 -13.48
C SER A 448 3.73 1.69 -13.59
N ILE A 449 2.68 1.72 -14.40
CA ILE A 449 1.80 0.57 -14.68
C ILE A 449 2.32 -0.18 -15.90
N PHE A 450 2.67 0.53 -16.99
CA PHE A 450 3.24 -0.11 -18.17
C PHE A 450 4.76 -0.18 -18.06
N LEU A 451 5.31 -1.38 -17.92
CA LEU A 451 6.75 -1.61 -17.76
C LEU A 451 7.34 -2.14 -19.07
N PRO A 452 8.24 -1.39 -19.74
CA PRO A 452 8.86 -1.83 -20.98
C PRO A 452 9.62 -3.16 -20.84
N TYR A 453 9.55 -3.98 -21.89
CA TYR A 453 10.31 -5.21 -22.05
C TYR A 453 10.80 -5.33 -23.50
N GLY A 454 12.05 -4.94 -23.74
CA GLY A 454 12.59 -4.82 -25.09
C GLY A 454 12.01 -3.64 -25.86
N LYS A 455 11.87 -3.80 -27.19
CA LYS A 455 11.57 -2.68 -28.09
C LYS A 455 10.10 -2.27 -28.16
N ASP A 456 9.19 -3.25 -28.17
CA ASP A 456 7.78 -3.05 -28.51
C ASP A 456 6.80 -3.69 -27.51
N ARG A 457 7.30 -4.30 -26.43
CA ARG A 457 6.46 -5.00 -25.45
C ARG A 457 6.44 -4.34 -24.08
N TYR A 458 5.33 -4.55 -23.38
CA TYR A 458 5.09 -4.01 -22.04
C TYR A 458 4.41 -5.05 -21.15
N PHE A 459 4.82 -5.08 -19.89
CA PHE A 459 3.99 -5.64 -18.82
C PHE A 459 2.95 -4.61 -18.39
N ILE A 460 1.79 -5.08 -17.96
CA ILE A 460 0.81 -4.27 -17.23
C ILE A 460 0.90 -4.70 -15.76
N ASP A 461 1.46 -3.84 -14.91
CA ASP A 461 1.65 -4.09 -13.48
C ASP A 461 0.58 -3.35 -12.67
N TYR A 462 -0.28 -4.11 -12.00
CA TYR A 462 -1.43 -3.56 -11.28
C TYR A 462 -1.09 -3.25 -9.80
N ALA A 463 0.00 -3.82 -9.27
CA ALA A 463 0.29 -3.88 -7.83
C ALA A 463 0.22 -2.54 -7.08
N TRP A 464 0.64 -1.45 -7.72
CA TRP A 464 0.71 -0.11 -7.10
C TRP A 464 -0.35 0.87 -7.62
N MET A 465 -1.34 0.40 -8.38
CA MET A 465 -2.41 1.24 -8.93
C MET A 465 -3.14 2.05 -7.84
N ASN A 466 -3.41 1.46 -6.68
CA ASN A 466 -4.06 2.16 -5.57
C ASN A 466 -3.20 3.33 -5.05
N GLN A 467 -1.91 3.09 -4.83
CA GLN A 467 -0.97 4.13 -4.41
C GLN A 467 -0.83 5.23 -5.48
N ARG A 468 -0.92 4.86 -6.77
CA ARG A 468 -0.87 5.83 -7.87
C ARG A 468 -2.08 6.74 -7.94
N LEU A 469 -3.29 6.25 -7.63
CA LEU A 469 -4.45 7.12 -7.42
C LEU A 469 -4.23 8.02 -6.21
N PHE A 470 -3.78 7.45 -5.09
CA PHE A 470 -3.49 8.23 -3.89
C PHE A 470 -2.59 9.44 -4.19
N ASP A 471 -1.53 9.25 -4.98
CA ASP A 471 -0.55 10.29 -5.33
C ASP A 471 -0.80 11.07 -6.63
N LEU A 472 -1.93 10.82 -7.32
CA LEU A 472 -2.13 11.27 -8.70
C LEU A 472 -1.93 12.78 -8.90
N PHE A 473 -2.35 13.57 -7.93
CA PHE A 473 -2.30 15.04 -7.97
C PHE A 473 -1.04 15.62 -7.34
N TRP A 474 0.03 14.83 -7.23
CA TRP A 474 1.33 15.32 -6.82
C TRP A 474 1.73 16.56 -7.66
N ASN A 475 2.29 17.57 -7.02
CA ASN A 475 2.63 18.89 -7.60
C ASN A 475 1.47 19.71 -8.23
N CYS A 476 0.25 19.19 -8.29
CA CYS A 476 -0.91 19.96 -8.75
C CYS A 476 -1.32 20.98 -7.69
N LYS A 477 -1.37 22.27 -8.06
CA LYS A 477 -1.81 23.36 -7.18
C LYS A 477 -3.05 24.01 -7.78
N VAL A 478 -4.07 24.22 -6.95
CA VAL A 478 -5.31 24.93 -7.32
C VAL A 478 -5.47 26.15 -6.40
N SER A 479 -6.15 27.18 -6.90
CA SER A 479 -6.32 28.44 -6.15
C SER A 479 -7.32 28.33 -5.00
N ASP A 480 -8.31 27.45 -5.14
CA ASP A 480 -9.33 27.18 -4.12
C ASP A 480 -9.32 25.69 -3.76
N GLU A 481 -9.05 25.40 -2.49
CA GLU A 481 -9.04 24.04 -1.93
C GLU A 481 -10.21 23.79 -0.97
N ASN A 482 -11.17 24.71 -0.86
CA ASN A 482 -12.31 24.61 0.06
C ASN A 482 -13.17 23.36 -0.19
N PHE A 483 -13.25 22.90 -1.45
CA PHE A 483 -14.01 21.70 -1.83
C PHE A 483 -13.61 20.44 -1.03
N LYS A 484 -12.35 20.35 -0.56
CA LYS A 484 -11.90 19.20 0.24
C LYS A 484 -12.48 19.25 1.66
N GLY A 485 -12.46 20.43 2.27
CA GLY A 485 -13.06 20.68 3.58
C GLY A 485 -14.55 20.35 3.52
N THR A 486 -15.27 20.90 2.54
CA THR A 486 -16.69 20.61 2.32
C THR A 486 -16.97 19.12 2.12
N ALA A 487 -16.12 18.40 1.38
CA ALA A 487 -16.29 16.96 1.19
C ALA A 487 -16.10 16.16 2.49
N LEU A 488 -15.10 16.52 3.30
CA LEU A 488 -14.87 15.93 4.62
C LEU A 488 -16.04 16.24 5.58
N GLU A 489 -16.47 17.49 5.65
CA GLU A 489 -17.62 17.92 6.47
C GLU A 489 -18.88 17.13 6.10
N THR A 490 -19.20 17.05 4.81
CA THR A 490 -20.36 16.31 4.31
C THR A 490 -20.28 14.82 4.69
N PHE A 491 -19.09 14.23 4.63
CA PHE A 491 -18.89 12.84 5.04
C PHE A 491 -19.15 12.65 6.54
N ILE A 492 -18.59 13.51 7.39
CA ILE A 492 -18.78 13.44 8.85
C ILE A 492 -20.25 13.66 9.23
N GLN A 493 -20.90 14.67 8.64
CA GLN A 493 -22.32 14.96 8.88
C GLN A 493 -23.24 13.80 8.49
N GLY A 494 -22.82 12.93 7.57
CA GLY A 494 -23.57 11.76 7.14
C GLY A 494 -23.47 10.54 8.05
N GLN A 495 -22.63 10.57 9.10
CA GLN A 495 -22.40 9.40 9.96
C GLN A 495 -23.51 9.16 10.99
N GLN A 496 -24.14 10.23 11.48
CA GLN A 496 -25.22 10.18 12.48
C GLN A 496 -26.08 11.45 12.40
N GLU A 497 -27.26 11.42 13.00
CA GLU A 497 -28.07 12.62 13.21
C GLU A 497 -27.30 13.68 14.00
N LEU A 498 -27.35 14.93 13.51
CA LEU A 498 -26.63 16.04 14.09
C LEU A 498 -27.40 16.61 15.29
N ALA A 499 -26.69 16.85 16.38
CA ALA A 499 -27.26 17.46 17.59
C ALA A 499 -27.67 18.92 17.36
N LEU A 500 -26.93 19.62 16.52
CA LEU A 500 -27.10 21.03 16.23
C LEU A 500 -27.14 21.31 14.71
N PRO A 501 -27.80 22.39 14.27
CA PRO A 501 -27.87 22.76 12.84
C PRO A 501 -26.50 23.04 12.19
N THR A 502 -26.31 22.66 10.93
CA THR A 502 -25.07 22.93 10.17
C THR A 502 -24.91 24.38 9.70
N LYS A 503 -25.93 25.22 9.87
CA LYS A 503 -25.90 26.64 9.49
C LYS A 503 -25.24 27.46 10.61
N GLU A 504 -24.87 28.70 10.30
CA GLU A 504 -24.39 29.65 11.32
C GLU A 504 -25.35 29.72 12.52
N TYR A 505 -24.81 29.49 13.71
CA TYR A 505 -25.44 29.73 14.99
C TYR A 505 -25.54 31.22 15.22
N LYS A 506 -26.70 31.70 15.65
CA LYS A 506 -26.95 33.11 15.92
C LYS A 506 -27.33 33.27 17.38
N SER A 507 -26.43 33.87 18.15
CA SER A 507 -26.73 34.30 19.53
C SER A 507 -27.89 35.30 19.52
N VAL A 508 -28.46 35.55 20.70
CA VAL A 508 -29.49 36.59 20.89
C VAL A 508 -28.94 37.98 20.57
N ASN A 509 -27.64 38.19 20.76
CA ASN A 509 -26.95 39.46 20.52
C ASN A 509 -26.53 39.66 19.05
N GLY A 510 -26.77 38.68 18.18
CA GLY A 510 -26.45 38.75 16.74
C GLY A 510 -25.06 38.21 16.37
N ASP A 511 -24.21 37.87 17.35
CA ASP A 511 -22.95 37.19 17.11
C ASP A 511 -23.18 35.82 16.48
N LYS A 512 -22.24 35.42 15.60
CA LYS A 512 -22.35 34.19 14.85
C LYS A 512 -21.11 33.31 14.92
N LYS A 513 -21.34 32.00 14.95
CA LYS A 513 -20.32 30.96 14.80
C LYS A 513 -20.84 29.84 13.92
N GLN A 514 -19.94 29.02 13.38
CA GLN A 514 -20.29 27.80 12.64
C GLN A 514 -19.50 26.64 13.23
N ILE A 515 -20.18 25.50 13.39
CA ILE A 515 -19.63 24.22 13.81
C ILE A 515 -19.83 23.27 12.63
N ASP A 516 -18.81 22.51 12.28
CA ASP A 516 -18.84 21.68 11.07
C ASP A 516 -19.72 20.45 11.25
N ALA A 517 -19.64 19.82 12.43
CA ALA A 517 -20.55 18.75 12.82
C ALA A 517 -20.71 18.71 14.35
N SER A 518 -21.84 18.17 14.81
CA SER A 518 -22.09 17.97 16.23
C SER A 518 -22.91 16.72 16.46
N PHE A 519 -22.59 16.00 17.53
CA PHE A 519 -23.27 14.77 17.91
C PHE A 519 -23.62 14.82 19.39
N GLU A 520 -24.73 14.19 19.77
CA GLU A 520 -25.18 14.15 21.15
C GLU A 520 -25.25 12.72 21.67
N ARG A 521 -24.94 12.60 22.95
CA ARG A 521 -25.25 11.41 23.73
C ARG A 521 -25.51 11.81 25.17
N ASN A 522 -26.69 11.46 25.69
CA ASN A 522 -27.14 11.83 27.02
C ASN A 522 -27.03 13.35 27.25
N ASP A 523 -26.24 13.78 28.23
CA ASP A 523 -25.96 15.16 28.57
C ASP A 523 -24.61 15.64 28.01
N VAL A 524 -24.03 14.97 27.01
CA VAL A 524 -22.74 15.34 26.42
C VAL A 524 -22.92 15.77 24.97
N LEU A 525 -22.34 16.92 24.63
CA LEU A 525 -22.28 17.44 23.27
C LEU A 525 -20.87 17.29 22.71
N LEU A 526 -20.72 16.57 21.60
CA LEU A 526 -19.48 16.52 20.82
C LEU A 526 -19.55 17.58 19.71
N ILE A 527 -18.56 18.45 19.62
CA ILE A 527 -18.42 19.40 18.50
C ILE A 527 -17.14 19.14 17.71
N ILE A 528 -17.24 19.32 16.39
CA ILE A 528 -16.19 18.93 15.45
C ILE A 528 -15.75 20.13 14.59
N GLU A 529 -14.44 20.23 14.40
CA GLU A 529 -13.78 21.04 13.37
C GLU A 529 -13.11 20.13 12.33
N CYS A 530 -13.43 20.28 11.04
CA CYS A 530 -12.84 19.50 9.96
C CYS A 530 -11.65 20.25 9.32
N LYS A 531 -10.47 19.62 9.28
CA LYS A 531 -9.26 20.18 8.66
C LYS A 531 -8.70 19.26 7.58
N SER A 532 -8.94 19.60 6.31
CA SER A 532 -8.40 18.84 5.17
C SER A 532 -7.02 19.35 4.73
N ASN A 533 -5.95 18.83 5.34
CA ASN A 533 -4.56 19.10 4.94
C ASN A 533 -4.02 18.01 3.99
N ASN A 534 -3.09 18.36 3.11
CA ASN A 534 -2.44 17.43 2.18
C ASN A 534 -1.27 16.66 2.81
N ARG A 535 -1.11 15.37 2.52
CA ARG A 535 0.12 14.61 2.78
C ARG A 535 1.16 14.92 1.70
N SER A 536 2.18 15.70 2.09
CA SER A 536 3.35 15.91 1.24
C SER A 536 4.32 14.73 1.34
N ILE A 537 5.26 14.58 0.40
CA ILE A 537 6.42 13.69 0.55
C ILE A 537 7.14 13.97 1.88
N GLY A 538 7.25 15.23 2.29
CA GLY A 538 7.85 15.60 3.58
C GLY A 538 7.08 15.04 4.78
N PHE A 539 5.75 14.92 4.69
CA PHE A 539 4.94 14.24 5.70
C PHE A 539 5.31 12.75 5.79
N TYR A 540 5.42 12.06 4.65
CA TYR A 540 5.81 10.66 4.62
C TYR A 540 7.21 10.42 5.18
N LYS A 541 8.15 11.30 4.84
CA LYS A 541 9.53 11.27 5.35
C LYS A 541 9.65 11.76 6.79
N GLY A 542 8.60 12.31 7.38
CA GLY A 542 8.63 12.91 8.72
C GLY A 542 9.59 14.10 8.86
N THR A 543 9.82 14.88 7.80
CA THR A 543 10.83 15.95 7.84
C THR A 543 10.48 17.04 8.87
N LYS A 544 11.52 17.64 9.48
CA LYS A 544 11.37 18.73 10.46
C LYS A 544 10.45 19.86 10.00
N ASN A 545 10.58 20.31 8.74
CA ASN A 545 9.70 21.35 8.18
C ASN A 545 8.23 20.92 8.11
N SER A 546 7.98 19.64 7.79
CA SER A 546 6.62 19.11 7.74
C SER A 546 6.01 18.99 9.13
N LEU A 547 6.81 18.56 10.12
CA LEU A 547 6.40 18.51 11.53
C LEU A 547 6.04 19.91 12.04
N VAL A 548 6.90 20.92 11.81
CA VAL A 548 6.65 22.31 12.23
C VAL A 548 5.38 22.89 11.56
N PHE A 549 5.20 22.64 10.26
CA PHE A 549 4.00 23.08 9.55
C PHE A 549 2.73 22.45 10.13
N ARG A 550 2.73 21.13 10.36
CA ARG A 550 1.60 20.38 10.90
C ARG A 550 1.26 20.82 12.32
N LYS A 551 2.28 20.95 13.17
CA LYS A 551 2.21 21.54 14.52
C LYS A 551 1.43 22.84 14.53
N LYS A 552 1.86 23.82 13.74
CA LYS A 552 1.18 25.12 13.65
C LYS A 552 -0.30 25.00 13.26
N ARG A 553 -0.61 24.17 12.25
CA ARG A 553 -1.98 23.99 11.75
C ARG A 553 -2.90 23.37 12.80
N TYR A 554 -2.38 22.47 13.63
CA TYR A 554 -3.17 21.80 14.66
C TYR A 554 -3.37 22.63 15.91
N ASP A 555 -2.36 23.40 16.30
CA ASP A 555 -2.52 24.40 17.36
C ASP A 555 -3.62 25.40 16.99
N GLU A 556 -3.61 25.89 15.74
CA GLU A 556 -4.66 26.77 15.22
C GLU A 556 -6.04 26.09 15.22
N ALA A 557 -6.14 24.82 14.84
CA ALA A 557 -7.40 24.09 14.78
C ALA A 557 -7.99 23.79 16.17
N ILE A 558 -7.15 23.38 17.12
CA ILE A 558 -7.54 23.11 18.51
C ILE A 558 -8.04 24.40 19.17
N ASN A 559 -7.29 25.50 19.04
CA ASN A 559 -7.72 26.79 19.58
C ASN A 559 -9.04 27.25 18.96
N GLN A 560 -9.24 27.06 17.64
CA GLN A 560 -10.48 27.42 16.98
C GLN A 560 -11.69 26.64 17.50
N ILE A 561 -11.56 25.34 17.75
CA ILE A 561 -12.67 24.54 18.27
C ILE A 561 -12.92 24.80 19.77
N ASP A 562 -11.88 25.14 20.53
CA ASP A 562 -12.01 25.56 21.92
C ASP A 562 -12.73 26.92 22.03
N GLU A 563 -12.35 27.91 21.22
CA GLU A 563 -13.06 29.21 21.13
C GLU A 563 -14.55 29.03 20.77
N LYS A 564 -14.86 28.04 19.91
CA LYS A 564 -16.24 27.71 19.53
C LYS A 564 -16.99 27.06 20.70
N ALA A 565 -16.36 26.16 21.45
CA ALA A 565 -16.95 25.54 22.64
C ALA A 565 -17.23 26.58 23.74
N GLU A 566 -16.26 27.45 24.03
CA GLU A 566 -16.39 28.53 25.01
C GLU A 566 -17.51 29.51 24.63
N TRP A 567 -17.59 29.89 23.34
CA TRP A 567 -18.68 30.73 22.85
C TRP A 567 -20.04 30.07 23.03
N LEU A 568 -20.14 28.76 22.74
CA LEU A 568 -21.36 27.99 22.93
C LEU A 568 -21.78 27.94 24.40
N ILE A 569 -20.85 27.76 25.33
CA ILE A 569 -21.13 27.79 26.77
C ILE A 569 -21.64 29.16 27.21
N LYS A 570 -20.97 30.22 26.76
CA LYS A 570 -21.36 31.61 27.08
C LYS A 570 -22.74 31.96 26.52
N GLU A 571 -23.02 31.55 25.29
CA GLU A 571 -24.27 31.81 24.57
C GLU A 571 -25.11 30.53 24.49
N SER A 572 -25.42 29.91 25.63
CA SER A 572 -26.03 28.57 25.69
C SER A 572 -27.40 28.45 24.99
N LYS A 573 -28.03 29.58 24.66
CA LYS A 573 -29.25 29.68 23.87
C LYS A 573 -29.12 30.77 22.81
N GLY A 574 -29.44 30.43 21.57
CA GLY A 574 -29.54 31.37 20.47
C GLY A 574 -30.92 31.35 19.81
N THR A 575 -31.03 32.09 18.71
CA THR A 575 -32.26 32.16 17.91
C THR A 575 -32.55 30.87 17.13
N ASN A 576 -31.54 30.02 16.94
CA ASN A 576 -31.63 28.79 16.17
C ASN A 576 -30.93 27.59 16.83
N PHE A 577 -30.58 27.68 18.12
CA PHE A 577 -29.97 26.57 18.87
C PHE A 577 -30.22 26.71 20.38
N ASP A 578 -30.22 25.60 21.11
CA ASP A 578 -30.26 25.55 22.58
C ASP A 578 -29.41 24.35 23.04
N ILE A 579 -28.32 24.63 23.75
CA ILE A 579 -27.43 23.61 24.30
C ILE A 579 -27.60 23.42 25.81
N SER A 580 -28.55 24.10 26.45
CA SER A 580 -28.74 24.07 27.91
C SER A 580 -29.09 22.68 28.48
N LYS A 581 -29.50 21.75 27.62
CA LYS A 581 -29.73 20.35 27.99
C LYS A 581 -28.45 19.58 28.29
N PHE A 582 -27.30 20.03 27.80
CA PHE A 582 -26.02 19.36 27.96
C PHE A 582 -25.31 19.82 29.25
N ARG A 583 -24.58 18.90 29.88
CA ARG A 583 -23.67 19.12 31.01
C ARG A 583 -22.29 19.56 30.55
N LYS A 584 -21.77 19.02 29.45
CA LYS A 584 -20.42 19.30 28.97
C LYS A 584 -20.31 19.25 27.45
N ILE A 585 -19.31 19.94 26.92
CA ILE A 585 -18.93 19.95 25.51
C ILE A 585 -17.56 19.28 25.35
N ILE A 586 -17.43 18.37 24.41
CA ILE A 586 -16.15 17.77 24.00
C ILE A 586 -15.79 18.33 22.61
N PRO A 587 -14.77 19.19 22.52
CA PRO A 587 -14.28 19.73 21.25
C PRO A 587 -13.18 18.86 20.61
N ILE A 588 -13.38 18.42 19.36
CA ILE A 588 -12.41 17.61 18.61
C ILE A 588 -12.14 18.14 17.20
N VAL A 589 -10.99 17.79 16.66
CA VAL A 589 -10.58 18.10 15.28
C VAL A 589 -10.54 16.80 14.47
N ILE A 590 -11.07 16.86 13.25
CA ILE A 590 -11.04 15.74 12.30
C ILE A 590 -10.13 16.07 11.12
N THR A 591 -9.20 15.16 10.82
CA THR A 591 -8.28 15.26 9.68
C THR A 591 -8.42 14.03 8.77
N PRO A 592 -8.18 14.14 7.45
CA PRO A 592 -8.20 12.99 6.54
C PRO A 592 -7.22 11.86 6.89
N PHE A 593 -6.19 12.14 7.70
CA PHE A 593 -5.09 11.23 7.98
C PHE A 593 -4.78 11.21 9.47
N VAL A 594 -4.15 10.13 9.91
CA VAL A 594 -3.57 10.02 11.25
C VAL A 594 -2.46 11.04 11.39
N GLU A 595 -2.47 11.78 12.49
CA GLU A 595 -1.52 12.85 12.76
C GLU A 595 -0.67 12.52 13.98
N TYR A 596 0.63 12.76 13.86
CA TYR A 596 1.58 12.65 14.96
C TYR A 596 1.40 13.85 15.90
N ILE A 597 1.25 13.59 17.20
CA ILE A 597 1.01 14.59 18.23
C ILE A 597 2.29 14.75 19.07
N PRO A 598 3.13 15.76 18.80
CA PRO A 598 4.44 15.92 19.45
C PRO A 598 4.38 16.56 20.84
N TYR A 599 3.24 16.50 21.53
CA TYR A 599 3.00 17.29 22.74
C TYR A 599 2.55 16.44 23.92
N ASN A 600 3.19 16.66 25.07
CA ASN A 600 2.69 16.17 26.35
C ASN A 600 1.63 17.12 26.97
N GLU A 601 1.41 18.29 26.36
CA GLU A 601 0.41 19.23 26.85
C GLU A 601 -0.98 18.61 26.82
N ARG A 602 -1.68 18.63 27.96
CA ARG A 602 -2.94 17.90 28.07
C ARG A 602 -3.99 18.37 27.07
N LYS A 603 -3.94 19.63 26.63
CA LYS A 603 -4.89 20.23 25.69
C LYS A 603 -5.03 19.50 24.35
N TYR A 604 -4.13 18.60 23.98
CA TYR A 604 -4.20 17.80 22.74
C TYR A 604 -4.81 16.40 22.93
N TRP A 605 -5.19 16.03 24.15
CA TRP A 605 -5.50 14.64 24.51
C TRP A 605 -6.86 14.52 25.20
N ILE A 606 -7.73 13.66 24.70
CA ILE A 606 -9.01 13.29 25.35
C ILE A 606 -8.74 12.30 26.49
N SER A 607 -7.70 11.48 26.36
CA SER A 607 -7.20 10.56 27.38
C SER A 607 -5.71 10.33 27.14
N ASP A 608 -5.06 9.52 27.96
CA ASP A 608 -3.62 9.20 27.81
C ASP A 608 -3.27 8.49 26.50
N LYS A 609 -4.28 7.99 25.78
CA LYS A 609 -4.09 7.27 24.51
C LYS A 609 -4.87 7.87 23.34
N ILE A 610 -5.89 8.70 23.62
CA ILE A 610 -6.79 9.23 22.59
C ILE A 610 -6.47 10.70 22.39
N PRO A 611 -5.95 11.10 21.21
CA PRO A 611 -5.75 12.50 20.90
C PRO A 611 -7.08 13.19 20.54
N ARG A 612 -7.11 14.52 20.63
CA ARG A 612 -8.23 15.35 20.16
C ARG A 612 -8.26 15.54 18.65
N ILE A 613 -7.25 15.01 17.94
CA ILE A 613 -7.13 15.06 16.47
C ILE A 613 -7.26 13.65 15.95
N LEU A 614 -8.41 13.38 15.33
CA LEU A 614 -8.83 12.05 14.92
C LEU A 614 -9.04 11.99 13.41
N THR A 615 -8.95 10.79 12.85
CA THR A 615 -9.47 10.50 11.52
C THR A 615 -10.97 10.24 11.58
N PRO A 616 -11.67 10.25 10.43
CA PRO A 616 -13.07 9.89 10.39
C PRO A 616 -13.36 8.49 10.93
N SER A 617 -12.53 7.50 10.62
CA SER A 617 -12.70 6.13 11.11
C SER A 617 -12.48 6.01 12.62
N GLU A 618 -11.51 6.73 13.17
CA GLU A 618 -11.31 6.80 14.62
C GLU A 618 -12.53 7.39 15.32
N LEU A 619 -13.06 8.50 14.81
CA LEU A 619 -14.27 9.13 15.33
C LEU A 619 -15.46 8.14 15.32
N ILE A 620 -15.71 7.48 14.19
CA ILE A 620 -16.81 6.51 14.05
C ILE A 620 -16.64 5.34 15.04
N GLY A 621 -15.42 4.85 15.20
CA GLY A 621 -15.10 3.78 16.15
C GLY A 621 -15.34 4.22 17.60
N LEU A 622 -14.85 5.40 17.98
CA LEU A 622 -14.93 5.93 19.35
C LEU A 622 -16.36 6.30 19.75
N ILE A 623 -17.16 6.84 18.83
CA ILE A 623 -18.59 7.10 19.07
C ILE A 623 -19.32 5.79 19.41
N LYS A 624 -19.01 4.71 18.67
CA LYS A 624 -19.62 3.37 18.86
C LYS A 624 -19.17 2.67 20.14
N LYS A 625 -17.90 2.79 20.52
CA LYS A 625 -17.32 2.16 21.71
C LYS A 625 -17.56 2.91 23.01
N GLU A 626 -18.15 4.09 22.92
CA GLU A 626 -18.50 4.98 24.02
C GLU A 626 -17.35 5.67 24.76
N GLU A 627 -16.10 5.27 24.48
CA GLU A 627 -14.87 5.77 25.11
C GLU A 627 -14.74 7.31 25.09
N LEU A 628 -15.26 7.96 24.05
CA LEU A 628 -15.15 9.42 23.91
C LEU A 628 -16.11 10.17 24.83
N TRP A 629 -17.30 9.63 25.12
CA TRP A 629 -18.34 10.33 25.89
C TRP A 629 -18.04 10.38 27.39
N GLU A 630 -17.28 9.41 27.88
CA GLU A 630 -16.91 9.28 29.29
C GLU A 630 -15.76 10.20 29.69
N SER A 631 -15.02 10.75 28.72
CA SER A 631 -13.88 11.62 29.03
C SER A 631 -14.32 12.91 29.74
N GLU A 632 -13.74 13.18 30.91
CA GLU A 632 -13.83 14.49 31.59
C GLU A 632 -12.67 15.42 31.20
N GLU A 633 -11.72 14.94 30.39
CA GLU A 633 -10.50 15.66 30.07
C GLU A 633 -10.65 16.48 28.79
N ASN A 634 -10.30 17.76 28.87
CA ASN A 634 -10.62 18.77 27.86
C ASN A 634 -12.11 18.82 27.48
N ALA A 635 -12.98 18.32 28.35
CA ALA A 635 -14.40 18.57 28.28
C ALA A 635 -14.69 19.89 29.02
N LEU A 636 -15.36 20.82 28.35
CA LEU A 636 -15.75 22.08 28.95
C LEU A 636 -17.14 21.92 29.57
N GLN A 637 -17.26 22.20 30.87
CA GLN A 637 -18.54 22.10 31.58
C GLN A 637 -19.44 23.29 31.19
N ILE A 638 -20.73 23.02 31.06
CA ILE A 638 -21.76 24.04 30.87
C ILE A 638 -22.29 24.38 32.26
N ASP A 639 -22.04 25.61 32.71
CA ASP A 639 -22.61 26.11 33.96
C ASP A 639 -24.14 26.14 33.84
N LYS A 640 -24.81 25.38 34.71
CA LYS A 640 -26.27 25.24 34.74
C LYS A 640 -26.96 26.35 35.51
#